data_AF-A0A6V7VTI1-F1
#
_entry.id   AF-A0A6V7VTI1-F1
#
_cell.length_a   1.000
_cell.length_b   1.000
_cell.length_c   1.000
_cell.angle_alpha   90.00
_cell.angle_beta   90.00
_cell.angle_gamma   90.00
#
_symmetry.space_group_name_H-M   'P 1'
#
loop_
_entity.id
_entity.type
_entity.pdbx_description
1 polymer ?
#
loop_
_entity_poly.entity_id
_entity_poly.type
_entity_poly.pdbx_seq_one_letter_code
_entity_poly.pdbx_strand_id
1 'polypeptide(L)'
;MTIASACIRHFCINYLKENQMGIIPDNGYHRDSNQSAIALKFLRWLSHKTGLQVQHQESPEGEKRVKVSDGSILRLDGYIKSIGGVDQAIEFLGCAWHGHECLYLPHEVCLNGKTALYNKDKLYERVGLLKEEGIWTTAVWECEVMKELDEDPEMSLFFDTLPDIGPLYPRDAFHGGRTGPLALKCDLEGSDEFEISCFDVVSLYPAVNFYAFYPIGHPNILELNKDVNWTKPEDLHPYRGLFKLFIIPPDDLYLPVIPERIHGKLIFHLCHRCAVEITPGVAIRANSRYNKEIGHKWCPHTDEQRGFVSTTCSVELELALEQGYRVTKIYSIYHWEKWSDTLLRPYVQDMMRLKIEASGWPGSVFAPGNPELEDQRKREFIERNQSVYGIHLDPTRIERNEGMRYLAKTCNNSISPVELHTVLNDPKLELGAVEMLAPNLFSVPYRHRKEFVRPHDKYNIAIALITTAKARIMLYDYMEKIVKEKDCKLLYTDTDSCFYVHRRGQKPPFRVGEMLGMMDREYGEWNIIAFYTGGCKQVFKYTVDQTQIFQYAMKMKHKNSGEIKFIVKCRGCWDKVDSPLDFEQFKKMVEAYGEEQEPVILERTHFQPSWRRGEVTSRSQKRRYAPIYDKGIVDANFDCYPYGYRGEPLIDPTE
;
A
#
# COMPACT_ATOMS: atom_id res chain seq x y z
N MET A 1 -1.76 -8.64 -26.29
CA MET A 1 -2.82 -9.06 -25.33
C MET A 1 -2.14 -9.60 -24.06
N THR A 2 -2.23 -8.86 -22.93
CA THR A 2 -2.18 -9.36 -21.53
C THR A 2 -2.80 -10.73 -21.26
N ILE A 3 -2.11 -11.64 -20.57
CA ILE A 3 -2.75 -12.60 -19.64
C ILE A 3 -3.82 -11.90 -18.82
N ALA A 4 -3.53 -10.73 -18.24
CA ALA A 4 -4.51 -9.98 -17.46
C ALA A 4 -5.71 -9.48 -18.29
N SER A 5 -5.43 -8.87 -19.44
CA SER A 5 -6.49 -8.42 -20.36
C SER A 5 -7.32 -9.58 -20.88
N ALA A 6 -6.71 -10.76 -21.05
CA ALA A 6 -7.39 -11.98 -21.43
C ALA A 6 -8.21 -12.53 -20.27
N CYS A 7 -7.73 -12.43 -19.02
CA CYS A 7 -8.46 -12.81 -17.81
C CYS A 7 -9.68 -11.91 -17.58
N ILE A 8 -9.51 -10.59 -17.65
CA ILE A 8 -10.64 -9.64 -17.56
C ILE A 8 -11.61 -9.88 -18.70
N ARG A 9 -11.13 -10.09 -19.93
CA ARG A 9 -12.01 -10.39 -21.08
C ARG A 9 -12.74 -11.71 -20.90
N HIS A 10 -12.07 -12.75 -20.43
CA HIS A 10 -12.68 -14.04 -20.11
C HIS A 10 -13.70 -13.90 -18.98
N PHE A 11 -13.40 -13.11 -17.96
CA PHE A 11 -14.30 -12.78 -16.88
C PHE A 11 -15.58 -12.09 -17.41
N CYS A 12 -15.39 -11.03 -18.20
CA CYS A 12 -16.46 -10.25 -18.80
C CYS A 12 -17.35 -11.06 -19.74
N ILE A 13 -16.78 -11.99 -20.51
CA ILE A 13 -17.53 -12.80 -21.48
C ILE A 13 -18.32 -13.91 -20.80
N ASN A 14 -17.73 -14.59 -19.81
CA ASN A 14 -18.28 -15.85 -19.30
C ASN A 14 -19.05 -15.71 -17.98
N TYR A 15 -18.82 -14.64 -17.20
CA TYR A 15 -19.39 -14.55 -15.85
C TYR A 15 -20.07 -13.21 -15.54
N LEU A 16 -19.62 -12.10 -16.14
CA LEU A 16 -20.20 -10.78 -15.86
C LEU A 16 -21.56 -10.62 -16.54
N LYS A 17 -22.61 -10.36 -15.75
CA LYS A 17 -23.94 -10.04 -16.26
C LYS A 17 -24.05 -8.56 -16.65
N GLU A 18 -25.00 -8.27 -17.53
CA GLU A 18 -25.31 -6.90 -17.94
C GLU A 18 -25.65 -6.02 -16.72
N ASN A 19 -25.11 -4.79 -16.70
CA ASN A 19 -25.32 -3.78 -15.64
C ASN A 19 -24.94 -4.21 -14.20
N GLN A 20 -24.14 -5.27 -14.04
CA GLN A 20 -23.78 -5.79 -12.72
C GLN A 20 -22.66 -4.99 -12.03
N MET A 21 -21.70 -4.44 -12.78
CA MET A 21 -20.61 -3.62 -12.23
C MET A 21 -20.68 -2.19 -12.73
N GLY A 22 -20.65 -1.22 -11.82
CA GLY A 22 -20.50 0.19 -12.16
C GLY A 22 -19.03 0.55 -12.44
N ILE A 23 -18.79 1.44 -13.40
CA ILE A 23 -17.45 2.01 -13.63
C ILE A 23 -17.28 3.22 -12.71
N ILE A 24 -16.31 3.14 -11.80
CA ILE A 24 -16.04 4.22 -10.84
C ILE A 24 -14.96 5.12 -11.44
N PRO A 25 -15.18 6.45 -11.52
CA PRO A 25 -14.15 7.36 -11.98
C PRO A 25 -12.95 7.37 -11.01
N ASP A 26 -11.74 7.42 -11.55
CA ASP A 26 -10.50 7.44 -10.74
C ASP A 26 -10.41 8.65 -9.80
N ASN A 27 -10.97 9.79 -10.21
CA ASN A 27 -11.07 11.02 -9.40
C ASN A 27 -12.31 11.04 -8.49
N GLY A 28 -13.00 9.91 -8.33
CA GLY A 28 -14.27 9.84 -7.61
C GLY A 28 -15.43 10.52 -8.35
N TYR A 29 -16.54 10.67 -7.67
CA TYR A 29 -17.78 11.29 -8.20
C TYR A 29 -17.82 12.82 -8.03
N HIS A 30 -16.68 13.44 -7.70
CA HIS A 30 -16.56 14.86 -7.41
C HIS A 30 -16.38 15.65 -8.70
N ARG A 31 -17.48 16.10 -9.30
CA ARG A 31 -17.45 16.92 -10.52
C ARG A 31 -17.44 18.44 -10.27
N ASP A 32 -17.78 18.87 -9.05
CA ASP A 32 -18.14 20.28 -8.77
C ASP A 32 -17.34 20.96 -7.64
N SER A 33 -16.32 20.32 -7.07
CA SER A 33 -15.44 20.95 -6.07
C SER A 33 -14.31 21.73 -6.74
N ASN A 34 -14.40 23.06 -6.76
CA ASN A 34 -13.42 23.95 -7.42
C ASN A 34 -12.11 24.16 -6.64
N GLN A 35 -12.04 23.88 -5.33
CA GLN A 35 -10.83 24.10 -4.54
C GLN A 35 -10.10 22.79 -4.23
N SER A 36 -8.81 22.71 -4.55
CA SER A 36 -7.99 21.51 -4.36
C SER A 36 -7.50 21.39 -2.90
N ALA A 37 -7.34 20.16 -2.39
CA ALA A 37 -6.80 19.93 -1.05
C ALA A 37 -5.40 20.55 -0.85
N ILE A 38 -4.58 20.54 -1.90
CA ILE A 38 -3.26 21.18 -1.90
C ILE A 38 -3.37 22.71 -1.78
N ALA A 39 -4.37 23.33 -2.41
CA ALA A 39 -4.61 24.76 -2.26
C ALA A 39 -4.93 25.12 -0.81
N LEU A 40 -5.82 24.37 -0.16
CA LEU A 40 -6.17 24.60 1.25
C LEU A 40 -4.97 24.42 2.19
N LYS A 41 -4.16 23.38 2.00
CA LYS A 41 -2.93 23.17 2.78
C LYS A 41 -1.94 24.31 2.57
N PHE A 42 -1.76 24.76 1.34
CA PHE A 42 -0.90 25.90 1.02
C PHE A 42 -1.38 27.20 1.67
N LEU A 43 -2.68 27.50 1.66
CA LEU A 43 -3.21 28.71 2.29
C LEU A 43 -3.03 28.68 3.82
N ARG A 44 -3.18 27.52 4.45
CA ARG A 44 -2.88 27.34 5.89
C ARG A 44 -1.39 27.49 6.18
N TRP A 45 -0.53 26.95 5.32
CA TRP A 45 0.93 27.11 5.43
C TRP A 45 1.34 28.57 5.29
N LEU A 46 0.76 29.30 4.32
CA LEU A 46 0.99 30.72 4.14
C LEU A 46 0.60 31.49 5.41
N SER A 47 -0.56 31.16 6.00
CA SER A 47 -1.01 31.74 7.26
C SER A 47 -0.03 31.45 8.42
N HIS A 48 0.44 30.20 8.53
CA HIS A 48 1.44 29.79 9.54
C HIS A 48 2.78 30.52 9.37
N LYS A 49 3.33 30.54 8.15
CA LYS A 49 4.66 31.10 7.84
C LYS A 49 4.70 32.63 7.96
N THR A 50 3.62 33.31 7.60
CA THR A 50 3.56 34.78 7.60
C THR A 50 2.92 35.36 8.87
N GLY A 51 2.19 34.53 9.64
CA GLY A 51 1.36 34.98 10.76
C GLY A 51 0.11 35.77 10.33
N LEU A 52 -0.17 35.88 9.03
CA LEU A 52 -1.33 36.59 8.49
C LEU A 52 -2.56 35.69 8.46
N GLN A 53 -3.73 36.26 8.76
CA GLN A 53 -4.99 35.54 8.62
C GLN A 53 -5.41 35.48 7.14
N VAL A 54 -5.43 34.28 6.58
CA VAL A 54 -5.88 34.03 5.21
C VAL A 54 -7.33 33.55 5.27
N GLN A 55 -8.26 34.30 4.68
CA GLN A 55 -9.64 33.88 4.50
C GLN A 55 -9.74 32.91 3.32
N HIS A 56 -10.31 31.74 3.53
CA HIS A 56 -10.52 30.67 2.53
C HIS A 56 -11.85 29.94 2.78
N GLN A 57 -12.16 28.89 2.00
CA GLN A 57 -13.46 28.21 2.06
C GLN A 57 -13.87 27.66 3.44
N GLU A 58 -12.91 27.24 4.25
CA GLU A 58 -13.18 26.69 5.59
C GLU A 58 -13.07 27.74 6.70
N SER A 59 -12.79 29.01 6.35
CA SER A 59 -12.86 30.10 7.33
C SER A 59 -14.32 30.28 7.79
N PRO A 60 -14.58 30.75 9.03
CA PRO A 60 -15.95 30.98 9.52
C PRO A 60 -16.79 31.89 8.62
N GLU A 61 -16.14 32.80 7.87
CA GLU A 61 -16.79 33.71 6.92
C GLU A 61 -16.96 33.12 5.50
N GLY A 62 -16.43 31.91 5.25
CA GLY A 62 -16.36 31.26 3.94
C GLY A 62 -15.41 31.95 2.95
N GLU A 63 -15.42 31.51 1.68
CA GLU A 63 -14.64 32.12 0.60
C GLU A 63 -15.02 33.59 0.39
N LYS A 64 -14.01 34.45 0.23
CA LYS A 64 -14.23 35.86 -0.11
C LYS A 64 -14.87 35.98 -1.49
N ARG A 65 -15.99 36.71 -1.54
CA ARG A 65 -16.67 37.07 -2.77
C ARG A 65 -16.46 38.55 -3.08
N VAL A 66 -15.92 38.84 -4.25
CA VAL A 66 -15.70 40.20 -4.74
C VAL A 66 -16.62 40.43 -5.92
N LYS A 67 -17.48 41.45 -5.81
CA LYS A 67 -18.28 41.91 -6.95
C LYS A 67 -17.41 42.87 -7.74
N VAL A 68 -17.14 42.54 -8.99
CA VAL A 68 -16.24 43.32 -9.86
C VAL A 68 -17.03 44.26 -10.79
N SER A 69 -16.31 45.18 -11.42
CA SER A 69 -16.80 46.23 -12.32
C SER A 69 -17.79 45.76 -13.41
N ASP A 70 -17.63 44.53 -13.94
CA ASP A 70 -18.51 43.95 -14.95
C ASP A 70 -19.83 43.35 -14.41
N GLY A 71 -20.03 43.44 -13.08
CA GLY A 71 -21.20 42.93 -12.38
C GLY A 71 -21.12 41.46 -11.99
N SER A 72 -20.08 40.73 -12.40
CA SER A 72 -19.82 39.36 -11.99
C SER A 72 -19.30 39.28 -10.54
N ILE A 73 -19.40 38.09 -9.94
CA ILE A 73 -18.91 37.81 -8.59
C ILE A 73 -17.76 36.82 -8.72
N LEU A 74 -16.56 37.29 -8.39
CA LEU A 74 -15.37 36.44 -8.31
C LEU A 74 -15.27 35.84 -6.90
N ARG A 75 -15.04 34.53 -6.83
CA ARG A 75 -14.70 33.81 -5.59
C ARG A 75 -13.20 33.64 -5.54
N LEU A 76 -12.57 34.04 -4.45
CA LEU A 76 -11.11 33.96 -4.28
C LEU A 76 -10.74 32.68 -3.53
N ASP A 77 -9.65 32.02 -3.94
CA ASP A 77 -9.14 30.84 -3.22
C ASP A 77 -8.63 31.22 -1.83
N GLY A 78 -7.85 32.31 -1.75
CA GLY A 78 -7.40 32.92 -0.51
C GLY A 78 -7.48 34.45 -0.55
N TYR A 79 -7.82 35.08 0.57
CA TYR A 79 -7.88 36.53 0.71
C TYR A 79 -7.21 36.98 2.00
N ILE A 80 -6.31 37.94 1.90
CA ILE A 80 -5.60 38.54 3.02
C ILE A 80 -6.03 40.00 3.09
N LYS A 81 -6.72 40.36 4.17
CA LYS A 81 -7.12 41.74 4.44
C LYS A 81 -5.93 42.50 5.00
N SER A 82 -5.53 43.59 4.35
CA SER A 82 -4.43 44.41 4.84
C SER A 82 -4.91 45.44 5.85
N ILE A 83 -4.13 45.69 6.92
CA ILE A 83 -4.39 46.77 7.86
C ILE A 83 -3.64 48.01 7.35
N GLY A 84 -4.32 48.84 6.54
CA GLY A 84 -3.76 50.10 6.02
C GLY A 84 -2.94 50.00 4.73
N GLY A 85 -3.00 48.85 4.04
CA GLY A 85 -2.37 48.64 2.73
C GLY A 85 -3.37 48.12 1.68
N VAL A 86 -2.83 47.55 0.59
CA VAL A 86 -3.62 46.94 -0.49
C VAL A 86 -4.02 45.52 -0.07
N ASP A 87 -5.30 45.19 -0.20
CA ASP A 87 -5.79 43.83 0.03
C ASP A 87 -5.16 42.86 -0.98
N GLN A 88 -4.93 41.61 -0.57
CA GLN A 88 -4.27 40.62 -1.40
C GLN A 88 -5.19 39.42 -1.66
N ALA A 89 -5.30 39.03 -2.93
CA ALA A 89 -5.90 37.78 -3.39
C ALA A 89 -4.80 36.76 -3.70
N ILE A 90 -4.95 35.54 -3.21
CA ILE A 90 -4.13 34.39 -3.58
C ILE A 90 -4.96 33.50 -4.48
N GLU A 91 -4.47 33.25 -5.69
CA GLU A 91 -5.09 32.37 -6.69
C GLU A 91 -4.22 31.12 -6.85
N PHE A 92 -4.75 29.96 -6.48
CA PHE A 92 -4.01 28.70 -6.56
C PHE A 92 -4.31 28.01 -7.90
N LEU A 93 -3.30 27.89 -8.75
CA LEU A 93 -3.45 27.43 -10.11
C LEU A 93 -2.97 25.99 -10.25
N GLY A 94 -3.91 25.05 -10.24
CA GLY A 94 -3.64 23.65 -10.60
C GLY A 94 -3.10 23.54 -12.02
N CYS A 95 -1.90 22.96 -12.20
CA CYS A 95 -1.18 22.99 -13.48
C CYS A 95 -1.95 22.26 -14.60
N ALA A 96 -2.58 21.13 -14.25
CA ALA A 96 -3.37 20.31 -15.17
C ALA A 96 -4.70 20.97 -15.60
N TRP A 97 -5.28 21.80 -14.72
CA TRP A 97 -6.55 22.46 -14.97
C TRP A 97 -6.36 23.79 -15.71
N HIS A 98 -5.41 24.61 -15.27
CA HIS A 98 -5.18 25.97 -15.77
C HIS A 98 -4.18 26.03 -16.93
N GLY A 99 -3.55 24.92 -17.31
CA GLY A 99 -2.72 24.86 -18.51
C GLY A 99 -1.31 25.42 -18.32
N HIS A 100 -0.61 25.03 -17.25
CA HIS A 100 0.75 25.49 -17.01
C HIS A 100 1.74 24.95 -18.07
N GLU A 101 2.78 25.72 -18.37
CA GLU A 101 3.82 25.36 -19.34
C GLU A 101 4.64 24.12 -18.94
N CYS A 102 4.59 23.71 -17.68
CA CYS A 102 5.21 22.47 -17.22
C CYS A 102 4.50 21.20 -17.73
N LEU A 103 3.26 21.32 -18.21
CA LEU A 103 2.42 20.20 -18.67
C LEU A 103 1.91 20.35 -20.10
N TYR A 104 1.71 21.58 -20.59
CA TYR A 104 1.04 21.83 -21.85
C TYR A 104 1.76 22.84 -22.73
N LEU A 105 1.67 22.64 -24.04
CA LEU A 105 1.85 23.68 -25.03
C LEU A 105 0.59 24.56 -25.15
N PRO A 106 0.69 25.83 -25.59
CA PRO A 106 -0.43 26.78 -25.58
C PRO A 106 -1.72 26.31 -26.29
N HIS A 107 -1.60 25.46 -27.32
CA HIS A 107 -2.72 24.99 -28.13
C HIS A 107 -3.31 23.66 -27.65
N GLU A 108 -2.72 23.02 -26.64
CA GLU A 108 -3.23 21.75 -26.10
C GLU A 108 -4.44 21.98 -25.20
N VAL A 109 -5.36 21.00 -25.22
CA VAL A 109 -6.58 21.03 -24.42
C VAL A 109 -6.31 20.51 -23.01
N CYS A 110 -6.58 21.35 -22.02
CA CYS A 110 -6.49 21.07 -20.58
C CYS A 110 -7.68 20.22 -20.09
N LEU A 111 -7.65 19.80 -18.82
CA LEU A 111 -8.71 18.96 -18.23
C LEU A 111 -10.10 19.61 -18.24
N ASN A 112 -10.16 20.94 -18.22
CA ASN A 112 -11.40 21.70 -18.29
C ASN A 112 -11.99 21.81 -19.70
N GLY A 113 -11.38 21.16 -20.70
CA GLY A 113 -11.84 21.18 -22.09
C GLY A 113 -11.52 22.48 -22.84
N LYS A 114 -10.71 23.37 -22.25
CA LYS A 114 -10.21 24.60 -22.87
C LYS A 114 -8.73 24.48 -23.21
N THR A 115 -8.24 25.30 -24.12
CA THR A 115 -6.81 25.33 -24.44
C THR A 115 -6.02 26.02 -23.33
N ALA A 116 -4.75 25.65 -23.16
CA ALA A 116 -3.85 26.31 -22.20
C ALA A 116 -3.78 27.83 -22.43
N LEU A 117 -3.74 28.27 -23.71
CA LEU A 117 -3.77 29.68 -24.07
C LEU A 117 -5.06 30.37 -23.62
N TYR A 118 -6.23 29.75 -23.84
CA TYR A 118 -7.51 30.29 -23.39
C TYR A 118 -7.54 30.46 -21.87
N ASN A 119 -7.06 29.48 -21.12
CA ASN A 119 -7.01 29.54 -19.66
C ASN A 119 -6.07 30.66 -19.18
N LYS A 120 -4.92 30.85 -19.84
CA LYS A 120 -3.99 31.94 -19.56
C LYS A 120 -4.62 33.32 -19.82
N ASP A 121 -5.32 33.49 -20.93
CA ASP A 121 -6.01 34.74 -21.26
C ASP A 121 -7.10 35.05 -20.22
N LYS A 122 -7.89 34.04 -19.81
CA LYS A 122 -8.89 34.19 -18.75
C LYS A 122 -8.31 34.50 -17.39
N LEU A 123 -7.14 33.96 -17.05
CA LEU A 123 -6.43 34.32 -15.83
C LEU A 123 -6.02 35.80 -15.87
N TYR A 124 -5.51 36.31 -16.99
CA TYR A 124 -5.15 37.72 -17.10
C TYR A 124 -6.35 38.66 -17.01
N GLU A 125 -7.47 38.31 -17.65
CA GLU A 125 -8.74 39.05 -17.49
C GLU A 125 -9.14 39.10 -16.02
N ARG A 126 -9.12 37.97 -15.32
CA ARG A 126 -9.45 37.85 -13.90
C ARG A 126 -8.54 38.71 -13.01
N VAL A 127 -7.23 38.65 -13.22
CA VAL A 127 -6.26 39.48 -12.49
C VAL A 127 -6.47 40.96 -12.77
N GLY A 128 -6.83 41.33 -14.00
CA GLY A 128 -7.20 42.69 -14.38
C GLY A 128 -8.39 43.22 -13.60
N LEU A 129 -9.48 42.43 -13.53
CA LEU A 129 -10.69 42.79 -12.77
C LEU A 129 -10.42 42.96 -11.28
N LEU A 130 -9.62 42.08 -10.67
CA LEU A 130 -9.25 42.22 -9.25
C LEU A 130 -8.39 43.46 -8.98
N LYS A 131 -7.52 43.80 -9.92
CA LYS A 131 -6.70 45.01 -9.84
C LYS A 131 -7.54 46.29 -9.93
N GLU A 132 -8.60 46.31 -10.74
CA GLU A 132 -9.55 47.42 -10.80
C GLU A 132 -10.26 47.67 -9.47
N GLU A 133 -10.56 46.60 -8.73
CA GLU A 133 -11.14 46.66 -7.38
C GLU A 133 -10.09 46.97 -6.28
N GLY A 134 -8.86 47.31 -6.66
CA GLY A 134 -7.79 47.65 -5.72
C GLY A 134 -7.24 46.45 -4.95
N ILE A 135 -7.36 45.22 -5.49
CA ILE A 135 -6.86 44.00 -4.88
C ILE A 135 -5.61 43.53 -5.64
N TRP A 136 -4.50 43.36 -4.93
CA TRP A 136 -3.28 42.78 -5.49
C TRP A 136 -3.40 41.27 -5.59
N THR A 137 -3.20 40.68 -6.77
CA THR A 137 -3.36 39.24 -6.97
C THR A 137 -2.00 38.54 -7.09
N THR A 138 -1.80 37.49 -6.30
CA THR A 138 -0.66 36.57 -6.40
C THR A 138 -1.14 35.22 -6.92
N ALA A 139 -0.72 34.89 -8.13
CA ALA A 139 -0.93 33.56 -8.72
C ALA A 139 0.17 32.61 -8.22
N VAL A 140 -0.22 31.46 -7.68
CA VAL A 140 0.70 30.43 -7.20
C VAL A 140 0.44 29.15 -7.98
N TRP A 141 1.45 28.61 -8.67
CA TRP A 141 1.28 27.38 -9.43
C TRP A 141 1.52 26.14 -8.57
N GLU A 142 0.70 25.12 -8.79
CA GLU A 142 0.80 23.84 -8.09
C GLU A 142 2.20 23.23 -8.16
N CYS A 143 2.87 23.28 -9.32
CA CYS A 143 4.21 22.70 -9.46
C CYS A 143 5.30 23.48 -8.69
N GLU A 144 5.10 24.78 -8.44
CA GLU A 144 6.03 25.58 -7.62
C GLU A 144 5.90 25.17 -6.16
N VAL A 145 4.67 25.01 -5.67
CA VAL A 145 4.37 24.51 -4.32
C VAL A 145 4.89 23.09 -4.12
N MET A 146 4.73 22.21 -5.10
CA MET A 146 5.30 20.85 -5.05
C MET A 146 6.83 20.87 -4.96
N LYS A 147 7.48 21.79 -5.69
CA LYS A 147 8.93 21.94 -5.62
C LYS A 147 9.37 22.50 -4.26
N GLU A 148 8.65 23.48 -3.71
CA GLU A 148 8.91 23.98 -2.37
C GLU A 148 8.73 22.90 -1.30
N LEU A 149 7.73 22.02 -1.44
CA LEU A 149 7.55 20.87 -0.54
C LEU A 149 8.72 19.90 -0.56
N ASP A 150 9.36 19.71 -1.72
CA ASP A 150 10.54 18.86 -1.84
C ASP A 150 11.79 19.53 -1.24
N GLU A 151 11.85 20.86 -1.20
CA GLU A 151 13.01 21.66 -0.79
C GLU A 151 12.95 22.17 0.66
N ASP A 152 11.75 22.39 1.22
CA ASP A 152 11.49 22.94 2.55
C ASP A 152 10.93 21.84 3.50
N PRO A 153 11.78 21.24 4.36
CA PRO A 153 11.35 20.20 5.30
C PRO A 153 10.31 20.68 6.31
N GLU A 154 10.29 21.97 6.65
CA GLU A 154 9.30 22.53 7.58
C GLU A 154 7.93 22.58 6.92
N MET A 155 7.88 23.02 5.65
CA MET A 155 6.66 23.01 4.85
C MET A 155 6.13 21.59 4.65
N SER A 156 7.02 20.65 4.31
CA SER A 156 6.67 19.23 4.15
C SER A 156 6.05 18.66 5.42
N LEU A 157 6.69 18.88 6.58
CA LEU A 157 6.17 18.45 7.88
C LEU A 157 4.82 19.08 8.18
N PHE A 158 4.66 20.38 7.94
CA PHE A 158 3.38 21.07 8.16
C PHE A 158 2.26 20.48 7.30
N PHE A 159 2.51 20.27 6.01
CA PHE A 159 1.54 19.68 5.09
C PHE A 159 1.13 18.27 5.51
N ASP A 160 2.08 17.45 5.95
CA ASP A 160 1.81 16.08 6.41
C ASP A 160 1.01 16.07 7.71
N THR A 161 1.20 17.05 8.60
CA THR A 161 0.45 17.13 9.87
C THR A 161 -0.97 17.65 9.73
N LEU A 162 -1.32 18.28 8.60
CA LEU A 162 -2.66 18.76 8.35
C LEU A 162 -3.58 17.64 7.84
N PRO A 163 -4.75 17.43 8.46
CA PRO A 163 -5.71 16.43 8.02
C PRO A 163 -6.17 16.73 6.59
N ASP A 164 -6.18 15.72 5.72
CA ASP A 164 -6.75 15.84 4.38
C ASP A 164 -8.28 15.75 4.44
N ILE A 165 -8.93 16.90 4.61
CA ILE A 165 -10.40 17.03 4.66
C ILE A 165 -11.02 17.00 3.24
N GLY A 166 -10.22 16.88 2.18
CA GLY A 166 -10.69 16.93 0.81
C GLY A 166 -11.71 15.83 0.44
N PRO A 167 -12.20 15.81 -0.80
CA PRO A 167 -13.12 14.79 -1.26
C PRO A 167 -12.60 13.34 -1.09
N LEU A 168 -13.51 12.38 -1.03
CA LEU A 168 -13.17 10.94 -1.01
C LEU A 168 -12.69 10.50 -2.39
N TYR A 169 -11.39 10.21 -2.51
CA TYR A 169 -10.83 9.55 -3.70
C TYR A 169 -10.67 8.05 -3.42
N PRO A 170 -11.33 7.16 -4.19
CA PRO A 170 -11.22 5.72 -3.96
C PRO A 170 -9.78 5.19 -3.93
N ARG A 171 -8.89 5.80 -4.72
CA ARG A 171 -7.47 5.44 -4.79
C ARG A 171 -6.72 5.63 -3.48
N ASP A 172 -7.18 6.50 -2.58
CA ASP A 172 -6.54 6.71 -1.29
C ASP A 172 -6.74 5.52 -0.35
N ALA A 173 -7.78 4.69 -0.55
CA ALA A 173 -7.93 3.40 0.13
C ALA A 173 -7.06 2.28 -0.49
N PHE A 174 -6.37 2.54 -1.61
CA PHE A 174 -5.65 1.49 -2.34
C PHE A 174 -4.26 1.23 -1.76
N HIS A 175 -4.24 0.24 -0.88
CA HIS A 175 -3.04 -0.24 -0.21
C HIS A 175 -2.66 -1.64 -0.69
N GLY A 176 -1.35 -1.94 -0.69
CA GLY A 176 -0.84 -3.28 -1.00
C GLY A 176 -0.98 -4.25 0.17
N GLY A 177 -0.21 -5.34 0.12
CA GLY A 177 -0.07 -6.27 1.24
C GLY A 177 0.64 -5.66 2.45
N ARG A 178 0.42 -6.26 3.62
CA ARG A 178 1.15 -5.91 4.85
C ARG A 178 2.49 -6.64 4.85
N THR A 179 3.58 -5.88 4.94
CA THR A 179 4.93 -6.42 4.92
C THR A 179 5.82 -5.66 5.90
N GLY A 180 6.51 -6.37 6.78
CA GLY A 180 7.50 -5.79 7.67
C GLY A 180 7.96 -6.70 8.80
N PRO A 181 9.10 -6.35 9.42
CA PRO A 181 9.58 -7.02 10.61
C PRO A 181 8.79 -6.58 11.84
N LEU A 182 8.58 -7.56 12.71
CA LEU A 182 8.10 -7.42 14.08
C LEU A 182 9.25 -7.69 15.08
N ALA A 183 10.29 -8.39 14.63
CA ALA A 183 11.62 -8.42 15.24
C ALA A 183 12.69 -8.43 14.13
N LEU A 184 13.82 -7.76 14.35
CA LEU A 184 14.93 -7.75 13.37
C LEU A 184 15.80 -9.01 13.45
N LYS A 185 15.81 -9.69 14.60
CA LYS A 185 16.67 -10.85 14.84
C LYS A 185 15.95 -11.90 15.70
N CYS A 186 16.17 -13.17 15.36
CA CYS A 186 15.91 -14.32 16.22
C CYS A 186 17.00 -15.36 15.94
N ASP A 187 17.84 -15.67 16.94
CA ASP A 187 18.94 -16.64 16.81
C ASP A 187 18.74 -17.77 17.82
N LEU A 188 18.50 -18.98 17.31
CA LEU A 188 18.29 -20.19 18.10
C LEU A 188 19.52 -21.10 18.08
N GLU A 189 20.70 -20.60 17.70
CA GLU A 189 21.93 -21.38 17.78
C GLU A 189 22.19 -21.89 19.19
N GLY A 190 22.26 -23.22 19.34
CA GLY A 190 22.46 -23.88 20.63
C GLY A 190 21.16 -24.13 21.42
N SER A 191 20.00 -23.71 20.91
CA SER A 191 18.69 -24.02 21.50
C SER A 191 17.99 -25.16 20.76
N ASP A 192 17.57 -26.17 21.51
CA ASP A 192 16.74 -27.27 21.01
C ASP A 192 15.27 -27.18 21.44
N GLU A 193 14.94 -26.19 22.28
CA GLU A 193 13.59 -25.99 22.82
C GLU A 193 12.65 -25.29 21.85
N PHE A 194 13.18 -24.44 20.97
CA PHE A 194 12.40 -23.61 20.05
C PHE A 194 12.75 -23.89 18.58
N GLU A 195 11.85 -23.52 17.68
CA GLU A 195 12.08 -23.53 16.23
C GLU A 195 11.40 -22.33 15.56
N ILE A 196 11.95 -21.88 14.42
CA ILE A 196 11.33 -20.85 13.58
C ILE A 196 10.64 -21.53 12.40
N SER A 197 9.41 -21.11 12.11
CA SER A 197 8.60 -21.64 11.01
C SER A 197 8.12 -20.53 10.09
N CYS A 198 8.10 -20.82 8.78
CA CYS A 198 7.46 -19.99 7.75
C CYS A 198 6.20 -20.69 7.25
N PHE A 199 5.08 -19.96 7.27
CA PHE A 199 3.81 -20.40 6.71
C PHE A 199 3.27 -19.38 5.71
N ASP A 200 2.75 -19.88 4.59
CA ASP A 200 2.18 -19.10 3.50
C ASP A 200 0.69 -19.42 3.33
N VAL A 201 -0.13 -18.39 3.10
CA VAL A 201 -1.53 -18.58 2.74
C VAL A 201 -1.63 -19.17 1.34
N VAL A 202 -2.28 -20.32 1.22
CA VAL A 202 -2.51 -20.98 -0.07
C VAL A 202 -3.42 -20.12 -0.94
N SER A 203 -2.81 -19.44 -1.92
CA SER A 203 -3.49 -18.55 -2.87
C SER A 203 -4.32 -17.44 -2.18
N LEU A 204 -3.69 -16.56 -1.39
CA LEU A 204 -4.36 -15.49 -0.64
C LEU A 204 -5.41 -14.70 -1.45
N TYR A 205 -5.03 -14.09 -2.58
CA TYR A 205 -5.96 -13.29 -3.38
C TYR A 205 -7.11 -14.10 -4.00
N PRO A 206 -6.89 -15.28 -4.60
CA PRO A 206 -7.98 -16.16 -4.98
C PRO A 206 -8.89 -16.58 -3.82
N ALA A 207 -8.33 -16.87 -2.64
CA ALA A 207 -9.13 -17.24 -1.47
C ALA A 207 -10.06 -16.09 -1.07
N VAL A 208 -9.53 -14.87 -1.00
CA VAL A 208 -10.32 -13.67 -0.73
C VAL A 208 -11.41 -13.48 -1.79
N ASN A 209 -11.07 -13.56 -3.07
CA ASN A 209 -12.04 -13.41 -4.17
C ASN A 209 -13.14 -14.50 -4.16
N PHE A 210 -12.86 -15.66 -3.56
CA PHE A 210 -13.82 -16.75 -3.42
C PHE A 210 -14.83 -16.53 -2.28
N TYR A 211 -14.38 -16.00 -1.14
CA TYR A 211 -15.19 -15.83 0.07
C TYR A 211 -15.77 -14.43 0.28
N ALA A 212 -15.16 -13.39 -0.31
CA ALA A 212 -15.56 -12.01 -0.09
C ALA A 212 -16.85 -11.64 -0.83
N PHE A 213 -17.56 -10.66 -0.26
CA PHE A 213 -18.66 -9.98 -0.91
C PHE A 213 -18.14 -8.76 -1.65
N TYR A 214 -18.68 -8.51 -2.84
CA TYR A 214 -18.34 -7.38 -3.69
C TYR A 214 -19.56 -6.51 -4.03
N PRO A 215 -19.40 -5.20 -4.18
CA PRO A 215 -20.48 -4.28 -4.51
C PRO A 215 -20.98 -4.49 -5.94
N ILE A 216 -22.29 -4.28 -6.14
CA ILE A 216 -22.97 -4.33 -7.44
C ILE A 216 -23.44 -2.92 -7.81
N GLY A 217 -23.21 -2.53 -9.06
CA GLY A 217 -23.64 -1.24 -9.60
C GLY A 217 -22.82 -0.05 -9.09
N HIS A 218 -23.46 1.12 -9.08
CA HIS A 218 -22.85 2.39 -8.64
C HIS A 218 -23.18 2.69 -7.16
N PRO A 219 -22.27 3.36 -6.44
CA PRO A 219 -22.54 3.79 -5.07
C PRO A 219 -23.48 5.00 -5.03
N ASN A 220 -24.24 5.09 -3.94
CA ASN A 220 -24.84 6.33 -3.46
C ASN A 220 -23.75 7.18 -2.78
N ILE A 221 -23.59 8.41 -3.24
CA ILE A 221 -22.58 9.35 -2.72
C ILE A 221 -23.21 10.20 -1.63
N LEU A 222 -22.65 10.12 -0.42
CA LEU A 222 -23.14 10.84 0.75
C LEU A 222 -22.04 11.76 1.26
N GLU A 223 -22.24 13.07 1.15
CA GLU A 223 -21.40 14.09 1.79
C GLU A 223 -22.06 14.48 3.11
N LEU A 224 -21.49 14.03 4.22
CA LEU A 224 -22.14 14.17 5.53
C LEU A 224 -21.49 15.26 6.38
N ASN A 225 -20.15 15.36 6.37
CA ASN A 225 -19.37 16.28 7.21
C ASN A 225 -19.90 16.38 8.65
N LYS A 226 -20.01 15.23 9.32
CA LYS A 226 -20.68 15.07 10.61
C LYS A 226 -19.75 14.51 11.67
N ASP A 227 -19.78 15.09 12.86
CA ASP A 227 -19.12 14.53 14.04
C ASP A 227 -19.90 13.31 14.57
N VAL A 228 -19.18 12.25 14.92
CA VAL A 228 -19.72 10.97 15.38
C VAL A 228 -18.89 10.43 16.54
N ASN A 229 -19.35 9.34 17.16
CA ASN A 229 -18.56 8.59 18.14
C ASN A 229 -18.75 7.10 17.89
N TRP A 230 -18.19 6.61 16.78
CA TRP A 230 -18.29 5.19 16.44
C TRP A 230 -17.17 4.42 17.13
N THR A 231 -17.55 3.36 17.83
CA THR A 231 -16.65 2.54 18.64
C THR A 231 -16.84 1.05 18.38
N LYS A 232 -17.88 0.67 17.63
CA LYS A 232 -18.20 -0.73 17.32
C LYS A 232 -18.63 -0.90 15.86
N PRO A 233 -18.43 -2.08 15.26
CA PRO A 233 -18.82 -2.35 13.87
C PRO A 233 -20.29 -2.02 13.55
N GLU A 234 -21.19 -2.19 14.50
CA GLU A 234 -22.62 -1.93 14.30
C GLU A 234 -22.92 -0.45 14.01
N ASP A 235 -22.03 0.45 14.45
CA ASP A 235 -22.18 1.90 14.23
C ASP A 235 -22.06 2.28 12.75
N LEU A 236 -21.47 1.42 11.90
CA LEU A 236 -21.42 1.65 10.45
C LEU A 236 -22.81 1.57 9.81
N HIS A 237 -23.75 0.83 10.40
CA HIS A 237 -25.05 0.58 9.77
C HIS A 237 -25.87 1.87 9.64
N PRO A 238 -26.57 2.06 8.49
CA PRO A 238 -26.77 1.12 7.39
C PRO A 238 -25.70 1.18 6.29
N TYR A 239 -24.61 1.93 6.49
CA TYR A 239 -23.63 2.20 5.45
C TYR A 239 -22.67 1.03 5.23
N ARG A 240 -22.35 0.78 3.96
CA ARG A 240 -21.39 -0.24 3.52
C ARG A 240 -20.76 0.17 2.20
N GLY A 241 -19.43 0.15 2.12
CA GLY A 241 -18.67 0.63 0.96
C GLY A 241 -17.35 1.28 1.35
N LEU A 242 -17.08 2.49 0.83
CA LEU A 242 -15.88 3.28 1.12
C LEU A 242 -16.24 4.48 1.98
N PHE A 243 -15.35 4.85 2.89
CA PHE A 243 -15.56 5.93 3.83
C PHE A 243 -14.33 6.83 3.86
N LYS A 244 -14.55 8.13 4.03
CA LYS A 244 -13.52 9.10 4.43
C LYS A 244 -13.88 9.65 5.79
N LEU A 245 -13.04 9.40 6.78
CA LEU A 245 -13.33 9.67 8.20
C LEU A 245 -12.07 10.03 8.98
N PHE A 246 -12.24 10.71 10.12
CA PHE A 246 -11.19 10.89 11.11
C PHE A 246 -11.24 9.75 12.12
N ILE A 247 -10.13 9.00 12.22
CA ILE A 247 -9.98 7.85 13.12
C ILE A 247 -8.92 8.11 14.18
N ILE A 248 -9.16 7.57 15.37
CA ILE A 248 -8.22 7.56 16.49
C ILE A 248 -7.94 6.09 16.84
N PRO A 249 -6.71 5.59 16.59
CA PRO A 249 -6.32 4.25 17.02
C PRO A 249 -6.31 4.11 18.56
N PRO A 250 -6.48 2.89 19.11
CA PRO A 250 -6.11 2.60 20.51
C PRO A 250 -4.59 2.76 20.71
N ASP A 251 -4.10 2.94 21.93
CA ASP A 251 -2.65 3.08 22.20
C ASP A 251 -1.95 1.78 22.61
N ASP A 252 -2.68 0.69 22.83
CA ASP A 252 -2.16 -0.59 23.30
C ASP A 252 -2.24 -1.72 22.25
N LEU A 253 -2.55 -1.39 21.00
CA LEU A 253 -2.72 -2.38 19.92
C LEU A 253 -1.41 -2.69 19.17
N TYR A 254 -0.83 -3.86 19.42
CA TYR A 254 0.45 -4.24 18.83
C TYR A 254 0.39 -4.41 17.30
N LEU A 255 -0.77 -4.79 16.78
CA LEU A 255 -1.01 -4.93 15.34
C LEU A 255 -1.99 -3.84 14.87
N PRO A 256 -1.54 -2.64 14.46
CA PRO A 256 -2.45 -1.61 13.95
C PRO A 256 -3.17 -2.11 12.69
N VAL A 257 -4.44 -1.76 12.51
CA VAL A 257 -5.28 -2.28 11.41
C VAL A 257 -5.22 -1.39 10.19
N ILE A 258 -5.50 -0.09 10.37
CA ILE A 258 -5.60 0.88 9.26
C ILE A 258 -4.22 1.45 8.96
N PRO A 259 -3.72 1.34 7.72
CA PRO A 259 -2.46 1.96 7.34
C PRO A 259 -2.64 3.40 6.82
N GLU A 260 -1.55 4.15 6.82
CA GLU A 260 -1.43 5.46 6.19
C GLU A 260 -0.19 5.49 5.28
N ARG A 261 -0.22 6.34 4.24
CA ARG A 261 0.95 6.61 3.40
C ARG A 261 1.67 7.85 3.91
N ILE A 262 2.79 7.64 4.59
CA ILE A 262 3.63 8.70 5.18
C ILE A 262 5.04 8.59 4.60
N HIS A 263 5.64 9.70 4.19
CA HIS A 263 6.98 9.72 3.57
C HIS A 263 7.11 8.76 2.37
N GLY A 264 6.02 8.60 1.61
CA GLY A 264 5.91 7.67 0.47
C GLY A 264 5.71 6.20 0.84
N LYS A 265 5.65 5.86 2.13
CA LYS A 265 5.59 4.47 2.63
C LYS A 265 4.25 4.11 3.22
N LEU A 266 3.86 2.85 3.06
CA LEU A 266 2.72 2.31 3.80
C LEU A 266 3.15 1.96 5.23
N ILE A 267 2.65 2.68 6.22
CA ILE A 267 2.95 2.53 7.65
C ILE A 267 1.68 2.13 8.39
N PHE A 268 1.79 1.18 9.32
CA PHE A 268 0.72 0.79 10.25
C PHE A 268 1.11 1.35 11.62
N HIS A 269 0.46 2.43 12.05
CA HIS A 269 0.79 3.16 13.29
C HIS A 269 -0.43 3.38 14.19
N LEU A 270 -0.17 3.72 15.45
CA LEU A 270 -1.18 4.14 16.44
C LEU A 270 -1.15 5.64 16.75
N CYS A 271 -0.12 6.35 16.26
CA CYS A 271 0.01 7.80 16.38
C CYS A 271 0.52 8.39 15.08
N HIS A 272 -0.34 9.14 14.39
CA HIS A 272 0.01 9.86 13.17
C HIS A 272 1.19 10.82 13.38
N ARG A 273 1.11 11.66 14.42
CA ARG A 273 2.18 12.62 14.74
C ARG A 273 3.55 11.95 14.94
N CYS A 274 3.62 10.84 15.69
CA CYS A 274 4.87 10.08 15.83
C CYS A 274 5.39 9.53 14.49
N ALA A 275 4.52 9.06 13.62
CA ALA A 275 4.92 8.49 12.33
C ALA A 275 5.37 9.57 11.32
N VAL A 276 4.85 10.79 11.44
CA VAL A 276 5.22 11.93 10.59
C VAL A 276 6.53 12.59 11.04
N GLU A 277 6.75 12.72 12.35
CA GLU A 277 7.94 13.40 12.93
C GLU A 277 9.25 12.62 12.78
N ILE A 278 9.21 11.34 12.39
CA ILE A 278 10.43 10.58 12.16
C ILE A 278 11.20 11.08 10.94
N THR A 279 12.53 11.10 11.05
CA THR A 279 13.40 11.29 9.88
C THR A 279 13.45 10.01 9.06
N PRO A 280 12.91 9.99 7.82
CA PRO A 280 12.88 8.78 7.01
C PRO A 280 14.30 8.35 6.61
N GLY A 281 14.51 7.05 6.45
CA GLY A 281 15.80 6.51 5.98
C GLY A 281 16.89 6.41 7.05
N VAL A 282 16.58 6.70 8.33
CA VAL A 282 17.53 6.59 9.44
C VAL A 282 17.23 5.34 10.25
N ALA A 283 18.25 4.51 10.51
CA ALA A 283 18.15 3.39 11.43
C ALA A 283 18.25 3.90 12.87
N ILE A 284 17.14 3.92 13.59
CA ILE A 284 17.09 4.33 15.00
C ILE A 284 16.77 3.11 15.85
N ARG A 285 17.64 2.84 16.83
CA ARG A 285 17.45 1.81 17.86
C ARG A 285 17.44 2.45 19.23
N ALA A 286 16.48 2.08 20.06
CA ALA A 286 16.43 2.53 21.44
C ALA A 286 17.46 1.76 22.28
N ASN A 287 18.11 2.48 23.20
CA ASN A 287 19.11 1.90 24.11
C ASN A 287 18.48 1.05 25.23
N SER A 288 17.16 1.08 25.38
CA SER A 288 16.44 0.39 26.44
C SER A 288 15.45 -0.59 25.84
N ARG A 289 15.27 -1.73 26.51
CA ARG A 289 14.19 -2.68 26.20
C ARG A 289 12.86 -1.99 26.41
N TYR A 290 11.89 -2.28 25.56
CA TYR A 290 10.56 -1.69 25.70
C TYR A 290 9.92 -2.06 27.03
N ASN A 291 9.28 -1.08 27.64
CA ASN A 291 8.30 -1.27 28.70
C ASN A 291 7.22 -0.18 28.59
N LYS A 292 6.13 -0.36 29.33
CA LYS A 292 4.99 0.54 29.29
C LYS A 292 5.36 2.00 29.59
N GLU A 293 6.22 2.24 30.59
CA GLU A 293 6.68 3.59 30.95
C GLU A 293 7.49 4.23 29.82
N ILE A 294 8.33 3.45 29.14
CA ILE A 294 9.09 3.87 27.96
C ILE A 294 8.14 4.18 26.79
N GLY A 295 7.12 3.36 26.55
CA GLY A 295 6.10 3.61 25.53
C GLY A 295 5.39 4.96 25.70
N HIS A 296 5.03 5.32 26.94
CA HIS A 296 4.49 6.65 27.24
C HIS A 296 5.47 7.79 26.96
N LYS A 297 6.78 7.57 27.15
CA LYS A 297 7.81 8.56 26.81
C LYS A 297 8.04 8.67 25.30
N TRP A 298 7.96 7.56 24.57
CA TRP A 298 8.10 7.53 23.10
C TRP A 298 6.95 8.23 22.38
N CYS A 299 5.76 8.26 22.99
CA CYS A 299 4.62 8.97 22.44
C CYS A 299 3.96 9.83 23.53
N PRO A 300 4.28 11.13 23.62
CA PRO A 300 3.61 12.06 24.53
C PRO A 300 2.31 12.66 23.97
N HIS A 301 1.94 12.29 22.74
CA HIS A 301 0.85 12.93 21.98
C HIS A 301 -0.56 12.65 22.52
N THR A 302 -1.46 13.62 22.33
CA THR A 302 -2.89 13.48 22.67
C THR A 302 -3.64 12.63 21.64
N ASP A 303 -4.85 12.18 21.96
CA ASP A 303 -5.69 11.41 21.05
C ASP A 303 -5.98 12.14 19.73
N GLU A 304 -6.13 13.46 19.77
CA GLU A 304 -6.32 14.29 18.58
C GLU A 304 -5.07 14.28 17.67
N GLN A 305 -3.88 14.40 18.24
CA GLN A 305 -2.62 14.32 17.51
C GLN A 305 -2.30 12.90 17.01
N ARG A 306 -2.82 11.88 17.70
CA ARG A 306 -2.66 10.47 17.32
C ARG A 306 -3.56 10.09 16.15
N GLY A 307 -4.75 10.69 16.09
CA GLY A 307 -5.72 10.44 15.02
C GLY A 307 -5.31 11.03 13.67
N PHE A 308 -5.96 10.54 12.62
CA PHE A 308 -5.71 10.95 11.23
C PHE A 308 -6.95 10.76 10.36
N VAL A 309 -6.96 11.42 9.20
CA VAL A 309 -8.01 11.19 8.20
C VAL A 309 -7.64 10.00 7.35
N SER A 310 -8.53 9.02 7.28
CA SER A 310 -8.35 7.82 6.47
C SER A 310 -9.49 7.65 5.47
N THR A 311 -9.12 7.28 4.25
CA THR A 311 -10.06 6.71 3.27
C THR A 311 -9.93 5.19 3.32
N THR A 312 -10.97 4.49 3.75
CA THR A 312 -10.91 3.04 4.00
C THR A 312 -12.18 2.30 3.58
N CYS A 313 -12.05 0.99 3.38
CA CYS A 313 -13.18 0.10 3.11
C CYS A 313 -13.90 -0.25 4.41
N SER A 314 -15.24 -0.37 4.36
CA SER A 314 -16.09 -0.91 5.44
C SER A 314 -15.47 -2.13 6.12
N VAL A 315 -14.99 -3.09 5.34
CA VAL A 315 -14.45 -4.35 5.85
C VAL A 315 -13.21 -4.20 6.74
N GLU A 316 -12.37 -3.20 6.48
CA GLU A 316 -11.20 -2.88 7.32
C GLU A 316 -11.59 -2.00 8.50
N LEU A 317 -12.56 -1.11 8.30
CA LEU A 317 -13.10 -0.28 9.36
C LEU A 317 -13.84 -1.11 10.42
N GLU A 318 -14.58 -2.14 10.02
CA GLU A 318 -15.21 -3.13 10.91
C GLU A 318 -14.15 -3.75 11.83
N LEU A 319 -13.08 -4.34 11.25
CA LEU A 319 -11.97 -4.90 12.02
C LEU A 319 -11.29 -3.84 12.91
N ALA A 320 -11.10 -2.62 12.42
CA ALA A 320 -10.49 -1.56 13.21
C ALA A 320 -11.32 -1.24 14.46
N LEU A 321 -12.65 -1.13 14.32
CA LEU A 321 -13.54 -0.88 15.45
C LEU A 321 -13.55 -2.06 16.43
N GLU A 322 -13.53 -3.31 15.95
CA GLU A 322 -13.36 -4.50 16.81
C GLU A 322 -12.07 -4.45 17.64
N GLN A 323 -11.01 -3.88 17.06
CA GLN A 323 -9.69 -3.74 17.69
C GLN A 323 -9.56 -2.45 18.52
N GLY A 324 -10.65 -1.70 18.74
CA GLY A 324 -10.69 -0.55 19.65
C GLY A 324 -10.42 0.81 19.00
N TYR A 325 -10.42 0.92 17.66
CA TYR A 325 -10.39 2.22 17.00
C TYR A 325 -11.67 3.00 17.29
N ARG A 326 -11.59 4.33 17.24
CA ARG A 326 -12.74 5.22 17.36
C ARG A 326 -12.83 6.15 16.17
N VAL A 327 -14.04 6.39 15.66
CA VAL A 327 -14.32 7.40 14.64
C VAL A 327 -14.95 8.61 15.31
N THR A 328 -14.35 9.78 15.14
CA THR A 328 -14.88 11.03 15.70
C THR A 328 -15.56 11.91 14.66
N LYS A 329 -15.27 11.70 13.36
CA LYS A 329 -15.84 12.49 12.27
C LYS A 329 -15.95 11.71 10.97
N ILE A 330 -17.04 11.92 10.25
CA ILE A 330 -17.26 11.38 8.91
C ILE A 330 -17.34 12.54 7.93
N TYR A 331 -16.53 12.49 6.88
CA TYR A 331 -16.55 13.48 5.81
C TYR A 331 -17.50 13.04 4.71
N SER A 332 -17.27 11.85 4.13
CA SER A 332 -18.11 11.32 3.05
C SER A 332 -18.09 9.79 2.98
N ILE A 333 -19.12 9.23 2.34
CA ILE A 333 -19.33 7.79 2.19
C ILE A 333 -19.75 7.49 0.75
N TYR A 334 -19.13 6.47 0.15
CA TYR A 334 -19.63 5.82 -1.06
C TYR A 334 -20.30 4.52 -0.63
N HIS A 335 -21.63 4.52 -0.62
CA HIS A 335 -22.43 3.40 -0.12
C HIS A 335 -23.00 2.56 -1.27
N TRP A 336 -22.82 1.24 -1.24
CA TRP A 336 -23.52 0.31 -2.13
C TRP A 336 -24.61 -0.43 -1.39
N GLU A 337 -25.83 -0.38 -1.94
CA GLU A 337 -26.99 -1.11 -1.42
C GLU A 337 -26.89 -2.62 -1.69
N LYS A 338 -26.33 -3.00 -2.85
CA LYS A 338 -26.31 -4.39 -3.32
C LYS A 338 -24.89 -4.95 -3.32
N TRP A 339 -24.76 -6.17 -2.81
CA TRP A 339 -23.50 -6.91 -2.73
C TRP A 339 -23.71 -8.35 -3.18
N SER A 340 -22.66 -8.99 -3.72
CA SER A 340 -22.66 -10.39 -4.12
C SER A 340 -21.37 -11.10 -3.68
N ASP A 341 -21.53 -12.28 -3.12
CA ASP A 341 -20.47 -13.23 -2.76
C ASP A 341 -20.07 -14.17 -3.91
N THR A 342 -20.77 -14.07 -5.03
CA THR A 342 -20.65 -14.94 -6.21
C THR A 342 -20.10 -14.23 -7.43
N LEU A 343 -19.78 -12.93 -7.31
CA LEU A 343 -19.30 -12.12 -8.44
C LEU A 343 -18.02 -12.70 -9.05
N LEU A 344 -17.01 -13.04 -8.22
CA LEU A 344 -15.73 -13.58 -8.67
C LEU A 344 -15.59 -15.09 -8.45
N ARG A 345 -16.47 -15.70 -7.64
CA ARG A 345 -16.37 -17.10 -7.22
C ARG A 345 -16.31 -18.10 -8.40
N PRO A 346 -17.18 -18.03 -9.42
CA PRO A 346 -17.11 -18.95 -10.57
C PRO A 346 -15.79 -18.86 -11.35
N TYR A 347 -15.29 -17.65 -11.56
CA TYR A 347 -14.01 -17.43 -12.21
C TYR A 347 -12.85 -18.03 -11.42
N VAL A 348 -12.84 -17.83 -10.09
CA VAL A 348 -11.83 -18.43 -9.21
C VAL A 348 -11.90 -19.96 -9.24
N GLN A 349 -13.09 -20.55 -9.25
CA GLN A 349 -13.27 -22.01 -9.36
C GLN A 349 -12.61 -22.56 -10.62
N ASP A 350 -12.86 -21.94 -11.78
CA ASP A 350 -12.30 -22.39 -13.06
C ASP A 350 -10.78 -22.22 -13.12
N MET A 351 -10.23 -21.11 -12.63
CA MET A 351 -8.77 -20.91 -12.60
C MET A 351 -8.08 -21.82 -11.58
N MET A 352 -8.73 -22.09 -10.43
CA MET A 352 -8.21 -23.02 -9.43
C MET A 352 -8.24 -24.47 -9.93
N ARG A 353 -9.27 -24.89 -10.68
CA ARG A 353 -9.28 -26.19 -11.37
C ARG A 353 -8.03 -26.36 -12.22
N LEU A 354 -7.77 -25.40 -13.11
CA LEU A 354 -6.58 -25.43 -13.99
C LEU A 354 -5.28 -25.49 -13.21
N LYS A 355 -5.17 -24.72 -12.12
CA LYS A 355 -3.99 -24.71 -11.25
C LYS A 355 -3.77 -26.07 -10.57
N ILE A 356 -4.84 -26.67 -10.03
CA ILE A 356 -4.78 -27.94 -9.31
C ILE A 356 -4.42 -29.07 -10.27
N GLU A 357 -5.12 -29.17 -11.41
CA GLU A 357 -4.86 -30.17 -12.45
C GLU A 357 -3.40 -30.09 -12.93
N ALA A 358 -2.88 -28.88 -13.19
CA ALA A 358 -1.49 -28.68 -13.60
C ALA A 358 -0.44 -28.85 -12.48
N SER A 359 -0.83 -28.90 -11.20
CA SER A 359 0.12 -29.10 -10.10
C SER A 359 0.46 -30.57 -9.88
N GLY A 360 -0.32 -31.49 -10.46
CA GLY A 360 -0.24 -32.92 -10.17
C GLY A 360 -0.83 -33.26 -8.80
N TRP A 361 -0.77 -34.56 -8.46
CA TRP A 361 -1.32 -35.07 -7.20
C TRP A 361 -0.53 -34.56 -5.98
N PRO A 362 -1.22 -34.16 -4.89
CA PRO A 362 -0.54 -33.69 -3.69
C PRO A 362 0.23 -34.82 -3.00
N GLY A 363 1.33 -34.48 -2.32
CA GLY A 363 2.15 -35.45 -1.59
C GLY A 363 1.36 -36.32 -0.62
N SER A 364 0.33 -35.74 0.02
CA SER A 364 -0.52 -36.41 1.00
C SER A 364 -1.33 -37.58 0.43
N VAL A 365 -1.58 -37.63 -0.88
CA VAL A 365 -2.40 -38.71 -1.46
C VAL A 365 -1.60 -39.97 -1.67
N PHE A 366 -0.29 -39.88 -1.84
CA PHE A 366 0.56 -41.05 -2.07
C PHE A 366 0.66 -41.90 -0.79
N ALA A 367 0.52 -43.21 -0.97
CA ALA A 367 0.66 -44.19 0.10
C ALA A 367 1.57 -45.33 -0.39
N PRO A 368 2.91 -45.15 -0.35
CA PRO A 368 3.86 -46.15 -0.84
C PRO A 368 3.62 -47.52 -0.18
N GLY A 369 3.38 -48.54 -1.00
CA GLY A 369 3.09 -49.90 -0.52
C GLY A 369 1.62 -50.17 -0.16
N ASN A 370 0.71 -49.21 -0.31
CA ASN A 370 -0.73 -49.40 -0.10
C ASN A 370 -1.57 -48.71 -1.21
N PRO A 371 -1.75 -49.37 -2.37
CA PRO A 371 -2.50 -48.82 -3.50
C PRO A 371 -3.96 -48.48 -3.19
N GLU A 372 -4.63 -49.28 -2.33
CA GLU A 372 -6.03 -49.06 -1.95
C GLU A 372 -6.21 -47.75 -1.18
N LEU A 373 -5.29 -47.47 -0.25
CA LEU A 373 -5.27 -46.24 0.53
C LEU A 373 -4.92 -45.03 -0.34
N GLU A 374 -4.02 -45.18 -1.31
CA GLU A 374 -3.72 -44.13 -2.28
C GLU A 374 -4.95 -43.78 -3.11
N ASP A 375 -5.66 -44.77 -3.65
CA ASP A 375 -6.88 -44.55 -4.43
C ASP A 375 -8.01 -43.94 -3.58
N GLN A 376 -8.13 -44.36 -2.31
CA GLN A 376 -9.04 -43.73 -1.37
C GLN A 376 -8.71 -42.25 -1.18
N ARG A 377 -7.44 -41.91 -0.90
CA ARG A 377 -7.01 -40.52 -0.70
C ARG A 377 -7.18 -39.66 -1.95
N LYS A 378 -6.97 -40.22 -3.14
CA LYS A 378 -7.25 -39.54 -4.42
C LYS A 378 -8.75 -39.23 -4.58
N ARG A 379 -9.63 -40.18 -4.26
CA ARG A 379 -11.09 -39.96 -4.27
C ARG A 379 -11.51 -38.90 -3.26
N GLU A 380 -11.03 -38.99 -2.02
CA GLU A 380 -11.30 -38.01 -0.97
C GLU A 380 -10.81 -36.61 -1.35
N PHE A 381 -9.67 -36.51 -2.04
CA PHE A 381 -9.16 -35.23 -2.55
C PHE A 381 -10.11 -34.61 -3.58
N ILE A 382 -10.60 -35.40 -4.55
CA ILE A 382 -11.54 -34.92 -5.57
C ILE A 382 -12.88 -34.53 -4.93
N GLU A 383 -13.45 -35.40 -4.11
CA GLU A 383 -14.74 -35.17 -3.44
C GLU A 383 -14.69 -33.95 -2.53
N ARG A 384 -13.57 -33.73 -1.83
CA ARG A 384 -13.37 -32.53 -1.00
C ARG A 384 -13.32 -31.25 -1.84
N ASN A 385 -12.62 -31.26 -2.97
CA ASN A 385 -12.58 -30.09 -3.87
C ASN A 385 -13.97 -29.79 -4.46
N GLN A 386 -14.75 -30.81 -4.78
CA GLN A 386 -16.10 -30.64 -5.31
C GLN A 386 -17.09 -30.17 -4.23
N SER A 387 -17.13 -30.83 -3.07
CA SER A 387 -18.10 -30.51 -2.00
C SER A 387 -17.83 -29.17 -1.31
N VAL A 388 -16.56 -28.84 -1.07
CA VAL A 388 -16.19 -27.60 -0.35
C VAL A 388 -16.10 -26.41 -1.31
N TYR A 389 -15.51 -26.59 -2.49
CA TYR A 389 -15.21 -25.49 -3.40
C TYR A 389 -16.06 -25.47 -4.68
N GLY A 390 -16.87 -26.49 -4.94
CA GLY A 390 -17.58 -26.63 -6.22
C GLY A 390 -16.64 -26.86 -7.42
N ILE A 391 -15.38 -27.24 -7.16
CA ILE A 391 -14.36 -27.44 -8.19
C ILE A 391 -14.43 -28.89 -8.66
N HIS A 392 -14.81 -29.06 -9.92
CA HIS A 392 -14.89 -30.37 -10.56
C HIS A 392 -13.55 -30.68 -11.22
N LEU A 393 -12.78 -31.61 -10.64
CA LEU A 393 -11.47 -32.03 -11.14
C LEU A 393 -11.62 -33.25 -12.06
N ASP A 394 -10.90 -33.26 -13.17
CA ASP A 394 -10.76 -34.44 -14.02
C ASP A 394 -9.51 -35.24 -13.59
N PRO A 395 -9.65 -36.46 -13.01
CA PRO A 395 -8.50 -37.24 -12.54
C PRO A 395 -7.46 -37.51 -13.62
N THR A 396 -7.88 -37.55 -14.90
CA THR A 396 -6.99 -37.80 -16.05
C THR A 396 -6.15 -36.59 -16.43
N ARG A 397 -6.51 -35.40 -15.95
CA ARG A 397 -5.79 -34.14 -16.20
C ARG A 397 -4.90 -33.72 -15.04
N ILE A 398 -4.95 -34.44 -13.91
CA ILE A 398 -4.08 -34.17 -12.75
C ILE A 398 -2.69 -34.72 -13.05
N GLU A 399 -1.89 -33.88 -13.70
CA GLU A 399 -0.51 -34.18 -14.09
C GLU A 399 0.35 -32.94 -13.88
N ARG A 400 1.57 -33.15 -13.39
CA ARG A 400 2.50 -32.05 -13.12
C ARG A 400 2.91 -31.37 -14.43
N ASN A 401 2.44 -30.14 -14.63
CA ASN A 401 2.75 -29.30 -15.78
C ASN A 401 3.14 -27.89 -15.32
N GLU A 402 4.44 -27.60 -15.27
CA GLU A 402 4.96 -26.36 -14.70
C GLU A 402 4.56 -25.12 -15.51
N GLY A 403 4.48 -25.22 -16.83
CA GLY A 403 4.05 -24.13 -17.72
C GLY A 403 2.59 -23.76 -17.56
N MET A 404 1.70 -24.76 -17.53
CA MET A 404 0.26 -24.54 -17.30
C MET A 404 -0.02 -24.07 -15.87
N ARG A 405 0.71 -24.59 -14.89
CA ARG A 405 0.64 -24.12 -13.50
C ARG A 405 1.08 -22.66 -13.40
N TYR A 406 2.15 -22.26 -14.09
CA TYR A 406 2.58 -20.88 -14.16
C TYR A 406 1.52 -19.99 -14.81
N LEU A 407 0.94 -20.39 -15.95
CA LEU A 407 -0.14 -19.64 -16.61
C LEU A 407 -1.36 -19.49 -15.70
N ALA A 408 -1.87 -20.56 -15.11
CA ALA A 408 -3.01 -20.51 -14.20
C ALA A 408 -2.74 -19.66 -12.96
N LYS A 409 -1.54 -19.76 -12.37
CA LYS A 409 -1.10 -18.90 -11.26
C LYS A 409 -1.01 -17.43 -11.67
N THR A 410 -0.56 -17.16 -12.89
CA THR A 410 -0.39 -15.79 -13.41
C THR A 410 -1.74 -15.16 -13.77
N CYS A 411 -2.67 -15.93 -14.33
CA CYS A 411 -4.06 -15.53 -14.57
C CYS A 411 -4.75 -15.10 -13.28
N ASN A 412 -4.47 -15.79 -12.18
CA ASN A 412 -4.98 -15.43 -10.85
C ASN A 412 -4.39 -14.13 -10.27
N ASN A 413 -3.27 -13.61 -10.81
CA ASN A 413 -2.44 -12.60 -10.13
C ASN A 413 -2.07 -11.34 -10.96
N SER A 414 -2.47 -11.18 -12.23
CA SER A 414 -1.87 -10.14 -13.12
C SER A 414 -2.83 -9.11 -13.72
N ILE A 415 -2.31 -7.87 -13.93
CA ILE A 415 -2.82 -6.69 -14.71
C ILE A 415 -1.74 -6.33 -15.80
N SER A 416 -1.84 -5.32 -16.66
CA SER A 416 -2.25 -5.26 -18.09
C SER A 416 -1.10 -4.62 -18.92
N PRO A 417 -1.00 -4.73 -20.28
CA PRO A 417 -0.01 -3.98 -21.07
C PRO A 417 -0.63 -2.80 -21.84
N VAL A 418 0.21 -1.83 -22.21
CA VAL A 418 -0.03 -0.85 -23.29
C VAL A 418 1.10 -0.98 -24.30
N GLU A 419 0.86 -0.57 -25.54
CA GLU A 419 1.87 -0.56 -26.60
C GLU A 419 3.03 0.40 -26.28
N LEU A 420 4.27 -0.09 -26.44
CA LEU A 420 5.53 0.56 -26.04
C LEU A 420 5.72 1.98 -26.63
N HIS A 421 5.20 2.24 -27.83
CA HIS A 421 5.36 3.53 -28.51
C HIS A 421 4.50 4.66 -27.89
N THR A 422 3.36 4.30 -27.28
CA THR A 422 2.41 5.26 -26.68
C THR A 422 2.85 5.69 -25.28
N VAL A 423 3.56 4.81 -24.57
CA VAL A 423 4.00 5.00 -23.18
C VAL A 423 5.22 5.90 -23.07
N LEU A 424 6.22 5.73 -23.93
CA LEU A 424 7.52 6.40 -23.79
C LEU A 424 7.47 7.92 -24.05
N ASN A 425 6.36 8.44 -24.58
CA ASN A 425 6.25 9.80 -25.12
C ASN A 425 5.14 10.66 -24.48
N ASP A 426 4.38 10.16 -23.50
CA ASP A 426 3.26 10.89 -22.90
C ASP A 426 3.72 11.67 -21.65
N PRO A 427 3.74 13.03 -21.65
CA PRO A 427 4.12 13.83 -20.48
C PRO A 427 3.16 13.63 -19.28
N LYS A 428 2.02 12.99 -19.52
CA LYS A 428 1.02 12.59 -18.52
C LYS A 428 1.40 11.27 -17.83
N LEU A 429 2.54 10.67 -18.18
CA LEU A 429 3.09 9.46 -17.58
C LEU A 429 4.41 9.76 -16.82
N GLU A 430 4.52 9.24 -15.61
CA GLU A 430 5.78 9.05 -14.89
C GLU A 430 6.37 7.70 -15.29
N LEU A 431 7.55 7.71 -15.91
CA LEU A 431 8.23 6.50 -16.36
C LEU A 431 9.17 5.96 -15.27
N GLY A 432 9.16 4.64 -15.10
CA GLY A 432 10.15 3.87 -14.36
C GLY A 432 11.22 3.25 -15.27
N ALA A 433 11.98 2.31 -14.73
CA ALA A 433 13.14 1.71 -15.41
C ALA A 433 12.78 0.89 -16.66
N VAL A 434 13.31 1.25 -17.83
CA VAL A 434 13.17 0.47 -19.07
C VAL A 434 14.12 -0.72 -19.06
N GLU A 435 13.60 -1.93 -19.25
CA GLU A 435 14.36 -3.19 -19.20
C GLU A 435 14.15 -3.98 -20.49
N MET A 436 15.22 -4.40 -21.17
CA MET A 436 15.09 -5.26 -22.36
C MET A 436 15.00 -6.73 -21.91
N LEU A 437 13.85 -7.36 -22.13
CA LEU A 437 13.59 -8.76 -21.78
C LEU A 437 14.14 -9.73 -22.85
N ALA A 438 14.20 -9.28 -24.11
CA ALA A 438 14.76 -9.99 -25.26
C ALA A 438 15.11 -8.98 -26.36
N PRO A 439 15.86 -9.33 -27.43
CA PRO A 439 16.06 -8.43 -28.56
C PRO A 439 14.71 -7.89 -29.08
N ASN A 440 14.53 -6.57 -29.05
CA ASN A 440 13.31 -5.84 -29.41
C ASN A 440 12.09 -6.03 -28.46
N LEU A 441 12.28 -6.56 -27.26
CA LEU A 441 11.24 -6.68 -26.24
C LEU A 441 11.64 -5.91 -24.98
N PHE A 442 10.84 -4.91 -24.60
CA PHE A 442 11.12 -4.04 -23.46
C PHE A 442 9.98 -4.06 -22.43
N SER A 443 10.34 -4.10 -21.15
CA SER A 443 9.51 -3.82 -19.99
C SER A 443 9.70 -2.36 -19.60
N VAL A 444 8.62 -1.59 -19.56
CA VAL A 444 8.63 -0.18 -19.13
C VAL A 444 7.55 -0.02 -18.07
N PRO A 445 7.90 0.06 -16.78
CA PRO A 445 6.96 0.44 -15.75
C PRO A 445 6.64 1.92 -15.94
N TYR A 446 5.37 2.28 -15.90
CA TYR A 446 4.94 3.68 -15.97
C TYR A 446 3.68 3.87 -15.12
N ARG A 447 3.42 5.12 -14.73
CA ARG A 447 2.24 5.52 -13.97
C ARG A 447 1.66 6.78 -14.61
N HIS A 448 0.35 6.84 -14.82
CA HIS A 448 -0.29 8.12 -15.16
C HIS A 448 -0.16 9.09 -13.98
N ARG A 449 0.21 10.34 -14.25
CA ARG A 449 0.08 11.43 -13.28
C ARG A 449 -1.38 11.52 -12.84
N LYS A 450 -1.63 11.79 -11.55
CA LYS A 450 -2.96 11.63 -10.92
C LYS A 450 -4.05 12.38 -11.68
N GLU A 451 -3.71 13.54 -12.24
CA GLU A 451 -4.61 14.48 -12.88
C GLU A 451 -5.10 13.98 -14.25
N PHE A 452 -4.36 13.05 -14.89
CA PHE A 452 -4.62 12.59 -16.26
C PHE A 452 -5.10 11.14 -16.35
N VAL A 453 -5.36 10.49 -15.21
CA VAL A 453 -5.86 9.12 -15.19
C VAL A 453 -7.27 9.12 -15.80
N ARG A 454 -7.40 8.56 -17.00
CA ARG A 454 -8.70 8.28 -17.58
C ARG A 454 -9.22 6.96 -17.01
N PRO A 455 -10.46 6.91 -16.49
CA PRO A 455 -11.06 5.66 -16.05
C PRO A 455 -11.04 4.66 -17.20
N HIS A 456 -10.40 3.51 -16.99
CA HIS A 456 -10.43 2.44 -17.97
C HIS A 456 -11.86 1.86 -18.00
N ASP A 457 -12.40 1.69 -19.19
CA ASP A 457 -13.75 1.16 -19.47
C ASP A 457 -14.01 -0.27 -18.89
N LYS A 458 -12.99 -0.93 -18.35
CA LYS A 458 -13.02 -2.34 -17.89
C LYS A 458 -12.48 -2.52 -16.47
N TYR A 459 -12.24 -1.43 -15.75
CA TYR A 459 -11.69 -1.46 -14.40
C TYR A 459 -12.72 -0.98 -13.38
N ASN A 460 -12.80 -1.68 -12.24
CA ASN A 460 -13.56 -1.24 -11.08
C ASN A 460 -12.62 -1.23 -9.87
N ILE A 461 -12.29 -0.02 -9.40
CA ILE A 461 -11.38 0.18 -8.26
C ILE A 461 -11.94 -0.44 -6.97
N ALA A 462 -13.24 -0.38 -6.72
CA ALA A 462 -13.83 -0.92 -5.49
C ALA A 462 -13.57 -2.43 -5.33
N ILE A 463 -13.58 -3.20 -6.43
CA ILE A 463 -13.21 -4.62 -6.39
C ILE A 463 -11.77 -4.79 -5.91
N ALA A 464 -10.82 -4.05 -6.50
CA ALA A 464 -9.40 -4.11 -6.11
C ALA A 464 -9.17 -3.65 -4.66
N LEU A 465 -9.86 -2.59 -4.23
CA LEU A 465 -9.83 -2.10 -2.85
C LEU A 465 -10.27 -3.18 -1.86
N ILE A 466 -11.45 -3.78 -2.10
CA ILE A 466 -12.01 -4.80 -1.21
C ILE A 466 -11.17 -6.07 -1.21
N THR A 467 -10.67 -6.51 -2.36
CA THR A 467 -9.78 -7.68 -2.47
C THR A 467 -8.50 -7.48 -1.66
N THR A 468 -7.84 -6.32 -1.80
CA THR A 468 -6.60 -6.04 -1.05
C THR A 468 -6.86 -5.85 0.45
N ALA A 469 -7.96 -5.19 0.82
CA ALA A 469 -8.42 -5.03 2.19
C ALA A 469 -8.69 -6.39 2.87
N LYS A 470 -9.48 -7.26 2.22
CA LYS A 470 -9.77 -8.60 2.74
C LYS A 470 -8.54 -9.51 2.76
N ALA A 471 -7.58 -9.33 1.85
CA ALA A 471 -6.29 -10.03 1.92
C ALA A 471 -5.49 -9.63 3.16
N ARG A 472 -5.43 -8.33 3.48
CA ARG A 472 -4.81 -7.86 4.73
C ARG A 472 -5.53 -8.37 5.97
N ILE A 473 -6.87 -8.39 5.98
CA ILE A 473 -7.68 -8.93 7.09
C ILE A 473 -7.43 -10.43 7.29
N MET A 474 -7.35 -11.21 6.20
CA MET A 474 -7.06 -12.64 6.29
C MET A 474 -5.67 -12.91 6.86
N LEU A 475 -4.65 -12.15 6.44
CA LEU A 475 -3.33 -12.22 7.06
C LEU A 475 -3.38 -11.79 8.54
N TYR A 476 -4.11 -10.71 8.85
CA TYR A 476 -4.27 -10.18 10.21
C TYR A 476 -4.82 -11.23 11.17
N ASP A 477 -5.83 -12.01 10.77
CA ASP A 477 -6.40 -13.09 11.58
C ASP A 477 -5.34 -14.15 11.96
N TYR A 478 -4.45 -14.52 11.04
CA TYR A 478 -3.33 -15.42 11.36
C TYR A 478 -2.29 -14.77 12.27
N MET A 479 -1.95 -13.50 12.01
CA MET A 479 -1.01 -12.75 12.84
C MET A 479 -1.51 -12.62 14.28
N GLU A 480 -2.79 -12.30 14.45
CA GLU A 480 -3.43 -12.13 15.75
C GLU A 480 -3.41 -13.44 16.55
N LYS A 481 -3.70 -14.58 15.90
CA LYS A 481 -3.59 -15.91 16.51
C LYS A 481 -2.18 -16.24 16.99
N ILE A 482 -1.16 -15.84 16.23
CA ILE A 482 0.25 -16.05 16.62
C ILE A 482 0.61 -15.16 17.81
N VAL A 483 0.25 -13.87 17.79
CA VAL A 483 0.60 -12.91 18.85
C VAL A 483 -0.14 -13.20 20.16
N LYS A 484 -1.36 -13.74 20.10
CA LYS A 484 -2.13 -14.14 21.30
C LYS A 484 -1.66 -15.46 21.91
N GLU A 485 -0.90 -16.27 21.18
CA GLU A 485 -0.40 -17.56 21.66
C GLU A 485 0.86 -17.35 22.51
N LYS A 486 0.83 -17.81 23.77
CA LYS A 486 1.84 -17.47 24.78
C LYS A 486 3.25 -17.93 24.41
N ASP A 487 3.35 -19.09 23.78
CA ASP A 487 4.62 -19.73 23.42
C ASP A 487 5.06 -19.40 21.98
N CYS A 488 4.45 -18.38 21.36
CA CYS A 488 4.78 -17.92 20.00
C CYS A 488 5.21 -16.45 19.99
N LYS A 489 6.11 -16.10 19.08
CA LYS A 489 6.45 -14.70 18.76
C LYS A 489 6.57 -14.50 17.26
N LEU A 490 5.77 -13.57 16.73
CA LEU A 490 5.75 -13.23 15.31
C LEU A 490 6.98 -12.37 14.96
N LEU A 491 7.75 -12.80 13.97
CA LEU A 491 9.04 -12.20 13.61
C LEU A 491 8.92 -11.31 12.36
N TYR A 492 8.22 -11.77 11.33
CA TYR A 492 8.15 -11.08 10.04
C TYR A 492 6.92 -11.49 9.25
N THR A 493 6.35 -10.55 8.49
CA THR A 493 5.29 -10.85 7.52
C THR A 493 5.62 -10.32 6.15
N ASP A 494 5.18 -11.02 5.09
CA ASP A 494 5.18 -10.49 3.74
C ASP A 494 3.96 -10.96 2.96
N THR A 495 2.94 -10.09 2.89
CA THR A 495 1.69 -10.22 2.13
C THR A 495 0.83 -11.43 2.48
N ASP A 496 1.33 -12.64 2.25
CA ASP A 496 0.69 -13.93 2.49
C ASP A 496 1.50 -14.84 3.42
N SER A 497 2.70 -14.40 3.85
CA SER A 497 3.63 -15.18 4.66
C SER A 497 3.74 -14.67 6.10
N CYS A 498 3.89 -15.60 7.06
CA CYS A 498 4.22 -15.33 8.47
C CYS A 498 5.43 -16.16 8.90
N PHE A 499 6.46 -15.49 9.42
CA PHE A 499 7.59 -16.09 10.12
C PHE A 499 7.40 -15.89 11.61
N TYR A 500 7.43 -16.97 12.39
CA TYR A 500 7.32 -16.87 13.84
C TYR A 500 8.15 -17.95 14.53
N VAL A 501 8.63 -17.64 15.73
CA VAL A 501 9.28 -18.60 16.63
C VAL A 501 8.22 -19.23 17.53
N HIS A 502 8.38 -20.52 17.81
CA HIS A 502 7.52 -21.26 18.73
C HIS A 502 8.26 -22.44 19.37
N ARG A 503 7.68 -23.02 20.42
CA ARG A 503 8.26 -24.22 21.06
C ARG A 503 8.29 -25.40 20.08
N ARG A 504 9.37 -26.16 20.09
CA ARG A 504 9.55 -27.33 19.22
C ARG A 504 8.43 -28.36 19.48
N GLY A 505 7.81 -28.84 18.40
CA GLY A 505 6.69 -29.78 18.48
C GLY A 505 5.33 -29.17 18.83
N GLN A 506 5.26 -27.86 19.11
CA GLN A 506 3.99 -27.16 19.31
C GLN A 506 3.19 -27.14 17.99
N LYS A 507 1.89 -27.39 18.09
CA LYS A 507 0.99 -27.25 16.95
C LYS A 507 0.77 -25.76 16.66
N PRO A 508 0.77 -25.34 15.38
CA PRO A 508 0.44 -23.96 15.03
C PRO A 508 -0.92 -23.53 15.61
N PRO A 509 -1.08 -22.25 16.00
CA PRO A 509 -2.33 -21.72 16.58
C PRO A 509 -3.46 -21.57 15.55
N PHE A 510 -3.25 -22.08 14.34
CA PHE A 510 -4.18 -22.03 13.22
C PHE A 510 -4.20 -23.35 12.46
N ARG A 511 -5.23 -23.52 11.62
CA ARG A 511 -5.36 -24.72 10.80
C ARG A 511 -4.36 -24.71 9.65
N VAL A 512 -3.49 -25.72 9.65
CA VAL A 512 -2.53 -25.97 8.56
C VAL A 512 -3.17 -26.86 7.50
N GLY A 513 -2.93 -26.56 6.23
CA GLY A 513 -3.34 -27.41 5.13
C GLY A 513 -3.11 -26.80 3.76
N GLU A 514 -3.22 -27.65 2.74
CA GLU A 514 -3.00 -27.30 1.33
C GLU A 514 -4.23 -26.65 0.67
N MET A 515 -5.29 -26.38 1.44
CA MET A 515 -6.55 -25.91 0.91
C MET A 515 -6.61 -24.39 0.78
N LEU A 516 -7.47 -23.89 -0.11
CA LEU A 516 -7.60 -22.48 -0.44
C LEU A 516 -7.83 -21.61 0.81
N GLY A 517 -6.90 -20.68 1.07
CA GLY A 517 -6.94 -19.77 2.22
C GLY A 517 -6.37 -20.33 3.53
N MET A 518 -5.92 -21.59 3.57
CA MET A 518 -5.20 -22.15 4.72
C MET A 518 -3.72 -21.78 4.69
N MET A 519 -3.05 -21.97 5.82
CA MET A 519 -1.61 -21.80 5.94
C MET A 519 -0.90 -23.12 5.61
N ASP A 520 0.03 -23.07 4.66
CA ASP A 520 0.91 -24.20 4.30
C ASP A 520 2.36 -23.87 4.67
N ARG A 521 3.14 -24.89 5.05
CA ARG A 521 4.50 -24.72 5.57
C ARG A 521 5.50 -24.64 4.42
N GLU A 522 6.13 -23.47 4.21
CA GLU A 522 7.03 -23.23 3.06
C GLU A 522 8.30 -24.11 3.11
N TYR A 523 8.89 -24.31 4.31
CA TYR A 523 10.13 -25.07 4.49
C TYR A 523 9.92 -26.36 5.32
N GLY A 524 9.03 -27.24 4.89
CA GLY A 524 8.66 -28.46 5.63
C GLY A 524 9.82 -29.37 6.05
N GLU A 525 10.85 -29.49 5.22
CA GLU A 525 12.01 -30.39 5.43
C GLU A 525 13.16 -29.75 6.23
N TRP A 526 13.07 -28.46 6.52
CA TRP A 526 14.14 -27.68 7.12
C TRP A 526 13.69 -27.03 8.42
N ASN A 527 14.61 -26.93 9.38
CA ASN A 527 14.44 -26.13 10.58
C ASN A 527 15.16 -24.81 10.37
N ILE A 528 14.45 -23.68 10.46
CA ILE A 528 15.08 -22.36 10.49
C ILE A 528 15.63 -22.17 11.90
N ILE A 529 16.95 -22.02 12.02
CA ILE A 529 17.67 -21.90 13.29
C ILE A 529 18.14 -20.48 13.57
N ALA A 530 18.23 -19.62 12.54
CA ALA A 530 18.45 -18.20 12.74
C ALA A 530 17.76 -17.40 11.64
N PHE A 531 17.18 -16.26 12.02
CA PHE A 531 16.47 -15.34 11.15
C PHE A 531 16.90 -13.90 11.44
N TYR A 532 17.30 -13.19 10.40
CA TYR A 532 17.72 -11.79 10.47
C TYR A 532 17.02 -11.00 9.37
N THR A 533 16.59 -9.77 9.66
CA THR A 533 15.94 -8.90 8.67
C THR A 533 16.36 -7.46 8.83
N GLY A 534 16.57 -6.78 7.70
CA GLY A 534 17.02 -5.38 7.66
C GLY A 534 15.91 -4.37 7.35
N GLY A 535 14.63 -4.78 7.36
CA GLY A 535 13.47 -3.91 7.08
C GLY A 535 12.35 -4.55 6.23
N CYS A 536 11.38 -3.76 5.75
CA CYS A 536 10.18 -4.22 5.00
C CYS A 536 10.36 -4.26 3.47
N LYS A 537 10.10 -5.35 2.72
CA LYS A 537 10.26 -5.45 1.23
C LYS A 537 9.67 -4.32 0.31
N GLN A 538 10.19 -3.08 0.29
CA GLN A 538 9.67 -1.95 -0.50
C GLN A 538 10.73 -0.92 -0.94
N VAL A 539 11.14 -0.90 -2.20
CA VAL A 539 12.19 0.02 -2.69
C VAL A 539 11.75 1.48 -2.58
N PHE A 540 12.43 2.25 -1.71
CA PHE A 540 12.28 3.70 -1.61
C PHE A 540 13.57 4.40 -2.01
N LYS A 541 13.42 5.56 -2.65
CA LYS A 541 14.50 6.44 -3.07
C LYS A 541 14.41 7.71 -2.23
N TYR A 542 15.30 7.89 -1.26
CA TYR A 542 15.33 9.12 -0.42
C TYR A 542 16.14 10.24 -1.09
N THR A 543 17.13 9.86 -1.91
CA THR A 543 17.97 10.78 -2.69
C THR A 543 18.37 10.11 -4.01
N VAL A 544 19.03 10.83 -4.93
CA VAL A 544 19.54 10.26 -6.21
C VAL A 544 20.39 9.00 -5.98
N ASP A 545 21.05 8.90 -4.82
CA ASP A 545 22.08 7.89 -4.51
C ASP A 545 21.74 6.92 -3.36
N GLN A 546 20.61 7.09 -2.67
CA GLN A 546 20.13 6.15 -1.64
C GLN A 546 18.89 5.40 -2.11
N THR A 547 19.08 4.13 -2.46
CA THR A 547 18.00 3.20 -2.80
C THR A 547 17.98 2.07 -1.79
N GLN A 548 16.92 2.02 -0.97
CA GLN A 548 16.78 0.93 -0.02
C GLN A 548 16.42 -0.37 -0.74
N ILE A 549 17.17 -1.41 -0.43
CA ILE A 549 17.02 -2.78 -0.90
C ILE A 549 16.68 -3.64 0.31
N PHE A 550 15.79 -4.61 0.20
CA PHE A 550 15.31 -5.39 1.35
C PHE A 550 15.79 -6.79 1.29
N GLN A 551 16.21 -7.29 2.44
CA GLN A 551 16.63 -8.67 2.57
C GLN A 551 16.32 -9.18 3.96
N TYR A 552 15.92 -10.45 4.02
CA TYR A 552 16.07 -11.26 5.20
C TYR A 552 17.10 -12.33 4.90
N ALA A 553 17.80 -12.76 5.93
CA ALA A 553 18.78 -13.82 5.90
C ALA A 553 18.35 -14.92 6.87
N MET A 554 18.48 -16.17 6.44
CA MET A 554 18.10 -17.34 7.22
C MET A 554 19.21 -18.38 7.20
N LYS A 555 19.44 -18.98 8.35
CA LYS A 555 20.23 -20.20 8.49
C LYS A 555 19.29 -21.35 8.77
N MET A 556 19.42 -22.42 7.99
CA MET A 556 18.51 -23.56 8.00
C MET A 556 19.28 -24.85 8.16
N LYS A 557 18.74 -25.79 8.93
CA LYS A 557 19.28 -27.15 9.11
C LYS A 557 18.28 -28.17 8.58
N HIS A 558 18.71 -29.03 7.67
CA HIS A 558 17.88 -30.09 7.14
C HIS A 558 17.56 -31.12 8.23
N LYS A 559 16.29 -31.52 8.37
CA LYS A 559 15.82 -32.38 9.47
C LYS A 559 16.49 -33.76 9.50
N ASN A 560 16.72 -34.37 8.33
CA ASN A 560 17.29 -35.72 8.23
C ASN A 560 18.83 -35.74 8.07
N SER A 561 19.38 -35.06 7.07
CA SER A 561 20.81 -35.05 6.78
C SER A 561 21.65 -34.18 7.72
N GLY A 562 21.04 -33.23 8.45
CA GLY A 562 21.76 -32.24 9.24
C GLY A 562 22.50 -31.18 8.41
N GLU A 563 22.31 -31.18 7.08
CA GLU A 563 22.91 -30.21 6.16
C GLU A 563 22.51 -28.78 6.53
N ILE A 564 23.48 -27.86 6.45
CA ILE A 564 23.25 -26.43 6.71
C ILE A 564 23.12 -25.69 5.40
N LYS A 565 22.07 -24.88 5.29
CA LYS A 565 21.78 -24.02 4.16
C LYS A 565 21.60 -22.58 4.61
N PHE A 566 22.20 -21.65 3.89
CA PHE A 566 22.03 -20.22 4.08
C PHE A 566 21.17 -19.64 2.95
N ILE A 567 20.23 -18.78 3.29
CA ILE A 567 19.37 -18.08 2.33
C ILE A 567 19.45 -16.59 2.62
N VAL A 568 19.82 -15.79 1.63
CA VAL A 568 19.72 -14.32 1.67
C VAL A 568 18.76 -13.89 0.56
N LYS A 569 17.59 -13.35 0.90
CA LYS A 569 16.59 -12.93 -0.09
C LYS A 569 16.66 -11.43 -0.33
N CYS A 570 17.44 -10.98 -1.31
CA CYS A 570 17.62 -9.57 -1.64
C CYS A 570 16.75 -9.07 -2.81
N ARG A 571 15.87 -8.08 -2.60
CA ARG A 571 15.07 -7.49 -3.70
C ARG A 571 15.88 -6.49 -4.52
N GLY A 572 16.28 -6.88 -5.73
CA GLY A 572 16.93 -5.98 -6.71
C GLY A 572 18.40 -6.30 -7.02
N CYS A 573 18.90 -7.42 -6.49
CA CYS A 573 20.14 -8.06 -6.92
C CYS A 573 19.82 -9.18 -7.92
N TRP A 574 20.61 -9.30 -8.98
CA TRP A 574 20.55 -10.41 -9.92
C TRP A 574 21.70 -11.38 -9.67
N ASP A 575 21.47 -12.65 -10.00
CA ASP A 575 22.36 -13.81 -9.90
C ASP A 575 23.80 -13.54 -10.38
N LYS A 576 24.60 -12.91 -9.52
CA LYS A 576 26.04 -13.13 -9.51
C LYS A 576 26.32 -14.09 -8.37
N VAL A 577 27.12 -15.10 -8.69
CA VAL A 577 27.68 -16.10 -7.76
C VAL A 577 28.41 -15.42 -6.58
N ASP A 578 28.84 -14.16 -6.75
CA ASP A 578 29.50 -13.31 -5.75
C ASP A 578 28.65 -12.09 -5.37
N SER A 579 27.53 -12.29 -4.67
CA SER A 579 26.90 -11.18 -3.94
C SER A 579 27.82 -10.77 -2.78
N PRO A 580 28.18 -9.49 -2.61
CA PRO A 580 29.02 -9.04 -1.49
C PRO A 580 28.30 -9.09 -0.13
N LEU A 581 27.06 -9.58 -0.11
CA LEU A 581 26.23 -9.68 1.07
C LEU A 581 25.82 -11.14 1.26
N ASP A 582 26.65 -11.86 2.00
CA ASP A 582 26.37 -13.19 2.50
C ASP A 582 25.62 -13.14 3.85
N PHE A 583 25.30 -14.30 4.40
CA PHE A 583 24.57 -14.41 5.65
C PHE A 583 25.32 -13.79 6.84
N GLU A 584 26.64 -13.97 6.93
CA GLU A 584 27.45 -13.51 8.07
C GLU A 584 27.62 -12.00 8.06
N GLN A 585 27.88 -11.41 6.88
CA GLN A 585 27.90 -9.97 6.70
C GLN A 585 26.52 -9.37 7.02
N PHE A 586 25.44 -10.01 6.57
CA PHE A 586 24.08 -9.57 6.85
C PHE A 586 23.76 -9.60 8.35
N LYS A 587 24.10 -10.71 9.03
CA LYS A 587 23.97 -10.87 10.48
C LYS A 587 24.67 -9.73 11.22
N LYS A 588 25.94 -9.47 10.91
CA LYS A 588 26.71 -8.38 11.54
C LYS A 588 26.06 -7.01 11.36
N MET A 589 25.56 -6.71 10.15
CA MET A 589 24.89 -5.43 9.88
C MET A 589 23.61 -5.27 10.70
N VAL A 590 22.82 -6.34 10.86
CA VAL A 590 21.62 -6.31 11.69
C VAL A 590 21.97 -6.23 13.17
N GLU A 591 23.02 -6.91 13.64
CA GLU A 591 23.46 -6.83 15.04
C GLU A 591 23.97 -5.43 15.42
N ALA A 592 24.58 -4.71 14.49
CA ALA A 592 24.99 -3.32 14.64
C ALA A 592 23.86 -2.31 14.31
N TYR A 593 22.60 -2.75 14.24
CA TYR A 593 21.48 -1.86 13.87
C TYR A 593 21.37 -0.66 14.81
N GLY A 594 21.29 0.55 14.23
CA GLY A 594 21.29 1.82 14.95
C GLY A 594 22.67 2.48 15.08
N GLU A 595 23.75 1.76 14.79
CA GLU A 595 25.11 2.30 14.70
C GLU A 595 25.40 2.85 13.29
N GLU A 596 26.41 3.72 13.19
CA GLU A 596 26.89 4.19 11.88
C GLU A 596 27.57 3.04 11.13
N GLN A 597 27.01 2.67 9.98
CA GLN A 597 27.49 1.56 9.16
C GLN A 597 27.77 2.01 7.74
N GLU A 598 28.88 1.54 7.17
CA GLU A 598 29.11 1.69 5.73
C GLU A 598 28.15 0.80 4.94
N PRO A 599 27.37 1.36 4.01
CA PRO A 599 26.43 0.57 3.24
C PRO A 599 27.14 -0.31 2.21
N VAL A 600 26.68 -1.55 2.07
CA VAL A 600 27.17 -2.49 1.06
C VAL A 600 26.74 -2.04 -0.33
N ILE A 601 27.69 -1.94 -1.25
CA ILE A 601 27.41 -1.54 -2.64
C ILE A 601 27.02 -2.77 -3.44
N LEU A 602 25.78 -2.78 -3.91
CA LEU A 602 25.21 -3.80 -4.77
C LEU A 602 25.17 -3.27 -6.21
N GLU A 603 25.89 -3.94 -7.10
CA GLU A 603 25.92 -3.56 -8.51
C GLU A 603 24.85 -4.29 -9.31
N ARG A 604 24.11 -3.54 -10.13
CA ARG A 604 23.19 -4.10 -11.13
C ARG A 604 23.42 -3.46 -12.49
N THR A 605 23.27 -4.23 -13.56
CA THR A 605 23.25 -3.66 -14.91
C THR A 605 21.89 -3.00 -15.16
N HIS A 606 21.90 -1.70 -15.46
CA HIS A 606 20.71 -0.91 -15.81
C HIS A 606 20.85 -0.37 -17.22
N PHE A 607 19.79 -0.45 -18.03
CA PHE A 607 19.80 0.05 -19.41
C PHE A 607 19.10 1.40 -19.46
N GLN A 608 19.76 2.42 -20.03
CA GLN A 608 19.22 3.77 -20.16
C GLN A 608 19.13 4.17 -21.64
N PRO A 609 17.91 4.40 -22.18
CA PRO A 609 17.73 4.93 -23.53
C PRO A 609 18.03 6.44 -23.60
N SER A 610 18.66 6.89 -24.69
CA SER A 610 18.96 8.30 -24.98
C SER A 610 18.25 8.76 -26.25
N TRP A 611 17.18 9.55 -26.08
CA TRP A 611 16.34 10.09 -27.16
C TRP A 611 17.08 11.02 -28.13
N ARG A 612 18.08 11.78 -27.66
CA ARG A 612 18.87 12.69 -28.51
C ARG A 612 19.82 11.96 -29.47
N ARG A 613 20.16 10.71 -29.16
CA ARG A 613 21.18 9.94 -29.87
C ARG A 613 20.66 8.65 -30.51
N GLY A 614 19.43 8.24 -30.19
CA GLY A 614 18.85 7.00 -30.73
C GLY A 614 19.56 5.73 -30.23
N GLU A 615 20.18 5.78 -29.05
CA GLU A 615 21.02 4.69 -28.51
C GLU A 615 20.49 4.21 -27.15
N VAL A 616 20.65 2.91 -26.88
CA VAL A 616 20.46 2.32 -25.55
C VAL A 616 21.84 2.02 -24.97
N THR A 617 22.15 2.64 -23.83
CA THR A 617 23.43 2.43 -23.13
C THR A 617 23.23 1.55 -21.92
N SER A 618 24.13 0.58 -21.71
CA SER A 618 24.22 -0.14 -20.44
C SER A 618 25.02 0.71 -19.44
N ARG A 619 24.46 0.91 -18.25
CA ARG A 619 25.15 1.52 -17.11
C ARG A 619 25.15 0.54 -15.95
N SER A 620 26.30 0.37 -15.31
CA SER A 620 26.32 -0.22 -13.96
C SER A 620 25.66 0.76 -13.00
N GLN A 621 24.54 0.35 -12.39
CA GLN A 621 23.89 1.07 -11.32
C GLN A 621 24.33 0.46 -9.99
N LYS A 622 25.04 1.27 -9.21
CA LYS A 622 25.37 0.96 -7.82
C LYS A 622 24.18 1.30 -6.93
N ARG A 623 23.79 0.39 -6.06
CA ARG A 623 22.80 0.62 -5.01
C ARG A 623 23.45 0.40 -3.65
N ARG A 624 23.21 1.30 -2.71
CA ARG A 624 23.75 1.24 -1.35
C ARG A 624 22.76 0.51 -0.45
N TYR A 625 23.18 -0.56 0.20
CA TYR A 625 22.37 -1.32 1.14
C TYR A 625 22.82 -1.08 2.59
N ALA A 626 21.87 -0.71 3.44
CA ALA A 626 22.00 -0.71 4.88
C ALA A 626 20.66 -1.15 5.51
N PRO A 627 20.68 -1.88 6.64
CA PRO A 627 19.47 -2.16 7.42
C PRO A 627 18.79 -0.87 7.88
N ILE A 628 17.53 -0.68 7.50
CA ILE A 628 16.72 0.48 7.89
C ILE A 628 15.27 0.02 8.10
N TYR A 629 14.76 0.24 9.32
CA TYR A 629 13.37 0.09 9.68
C TYR A 629 12.86 1.38 10.32
N ASP A 630 12.01 2.09 9.58
CA ASP A 630 11.43 3.39 9.91
C ASP A 630 9.91 3.36 9.71
N LYS A 631 9.30 2.21 10.04
CA LYS A 631 7.84 2.04 10.13
C LYS A 631 7.38 1.82 11.57
N GLY A 632 8.29 1.98 12.51
CA GLY A 632 8.11 1.74 13.93
C GLY A 632 9.40 2.05 14.68
N ILE A 633 9.44 1.67 15.95
CA ILE A 633 10.58 1.85 16.84
C ILE A 633 11.19 0.48 17.13
N VAL A 634 12.52 0.38 17.03
CA VAL A 634 13.28 -0.82 17.39
C VAL A 634 13.83 -0.66 18.79
N ASP A 635 13.58 -1.62 19.68
CA ASP A 635 14.09 -1.59 21.04
C ASP A 635 15.49 -2.23 21.18
N ALA A 636 15.99 -2.29 22.42
CA ALA A 636 17.29 -2.92 22.69
C ALA A 636 17.34 -4.43 22.37
N ASN A 637 16.20 -5.12 22.35
CA ASN A 637 16.09 -6.55 22.02
C ASN A 637 15.82 -6.80 20.52
N PHE A 638 15.88 -5.76 19.69
CA PHE A 638 15.55 -5.81 18.27
C PHE A 638 14.07 -6.07 17.99
N ASP A 639 13.20 -5.85 18.98
CA ASP A 639 11.75 -5.92 18.80
C ASP A 639 11.23 -4.62 18.19
N CYS A 640 10.35 -4.77 17.21
CA CYS A 640 9.75 -3.66 16.47
C CYS A 640 8.36 -3.36 17.04
N TYR A 641 8.15 -2.11 17.44
CA TYR A 641 6.88 -1.60 17.95
C TYR A 641 6.29 -0.55 16.99
N PRO A 642 4.97 -0.54 16.75
CA PRO A 642 4.36 0.50 15.93
C PRO A 642 4.48 1.88 16.61
N TYR A 643 4.55 2.94 15.80
CA TYR A 643 4.58 4.31 16.34
C TYR A 643 3.35 4.59 17.20
N GLY A 644 3.56 5.09 18.41
CA GLY A 644 2.47 5.39 19.36
C GLY A 644 2.10 4.25 20.30
N TYR A 645 2.84 3.12 20.32
CA TYR A 645 2.56 1.99 21.19
C TYR A 645 2.87 2.25 22.67
N ARG A 646 1.86 2.07 23.52
CA ARG A 646 1.87 2.24 24.98
C ARG A 646 1.31 1.02 25.71
N GLY A 647 1.19 -0.11 25.02
CA GLY A 647 0.69 -1.36 25.57
C GLY A 647 1.72 -2.12 26.42
N GLU A 648 1.39 -3.38 26.72
CA GLU A 648 2.31 -4.27 27.42
C GLU A 648 3.44 -4.75 26.49
N PRO A 649 4.64 -5.03 27.01
CA PRO A 649 5.71 -5.62 26.21
C PRO A 649 5.29 -6.96 25.61
N LEU A 650 5.84 -7.26 24.44
CA LEU A 650 5.71 -8.59 23.89
C LEU A 650 6.43 -9.61 24.76
N ILE A 651 5.80 -10.77 24.92
CA ILE A 651 6.44 -11.93 25.51
C ILE A 651 7.37 -12.52 24.46
N ASP A 652 8.65 -12.61 24.77
CA ASP A 652 9.58 -13.45 24.01
C ASP A 652 9.61 -14.82 24.69
N PRO A 653 9.10 -15.89 24.06
CA PRO A 653 9.10 -17.21 24.67
C PRO A 653 10.52 -17.80 24.81
N THR A 654 11.52 -17.22 24.15
CA THR A 654 12.91 -17.70 24.17
C THR A 654 13.74 -17.14 25.33
N GLU A 655 13.21 -16.12 26.03
CA GLU A 655 13.78 -15.54 27.25
C GLU A 655 13.06 -16.06 28.51
#